data_AF-A0A1M7ZWK0-F1
#
_entry.id   AF-A0A1M7ZWK0-F1
#
_cell.length_a   1.000
_cell.length_b   1.000
_cell.length_c   1.000
_cell.angle_alpha   90.00
_cell.angle_beta   90.00
_cell.angle_gamma   90.00
#
_symmetry.space_group_name_H-M   'P 1'
#
loop_
_entity.id
_entity.type
_entity.pdbx_description
1 polymer ?
#
loop_
_entity_poly.entity_id
_entity_poly.type
_entity_poly.pdbx_seq_one_letter_code
_entity_poly.pdbx_strand_id
1 'polypeptide(L)'
;MKRILYLVVLLPVLALGQSTDQNYVKSTTYKKPTSQGTLDPTDPANAVIQVRYFDGLGRPIQQVAHKQSNTGKDIVTHIAYDQYGRQTKEFLPYVNTGASQNFISALEGTLLNFYASPSASQTGNPFFEATTNPFSEKQLESSPLNRVLKQAAPGNVWKMGDGKEIKFDYQTNGFEEVKFFKVTALDESNGVYEPSLVQTGYYALNQLYKTITKDENWVSGKNNTTEEFKNKEGQVVLKRTYADIRIDNQLIESEAKHDTYYIYDQFGNLTYVIPPLAEGDASQTKLDNLGYQYKYDSRNRLVEKKLPGKDWEFIVYDKLDRPVATGPAFDPYGTQTTGWMITQYDVFGRVTQTGWKNATVTDVTRYTNQTSVNSGGNPFTLTQNEILTKNYYDDYTFASGPSFPVTVEGQPATTAVKGMPTGSWVKVLDAVGSTSSETTYTLYDAKYRPIRVRTTNFLGGYTEVDTQLDWAGKVLKSVTKHKYNSNAAVVTTTETFSYSAQDKLVLHKHKINSQSEELIAKNTYDELGQLISKNVGGSNTTGATGLQKVDYKYNIRGWLKEINDVANLNTDNDLFAFKIHYNEGVTPLFNGNISETFWRSGSDNILRKYAYQYDKLNRLLEANYSKPGSSVYVDSYLEKLSYDKNGNIVSLQRNGGMDDNNYAHEIDDLVYTYDADNKNQLKKVVDGSPSDDGFKDGINTDDDYSYDVYGNMTKDQNKNITLIKYNHLSLPTEIQFGTLGNIKYIYNATGQKVSKIVSENSVITTHHYQSGYQYENGNLQFFPHAEGYVNVVSGAVPTYNYVYQYKDHLGNNRLSYATTTQASQTQLTILEESHYYPFGLKHAQYNSDHYQFIPPANGNNVALLPAGQTGNYQYKYNGKELQDELGLNMYDYGARNYDPALGRWMNIDPLAEKMRRHSPYNYAFDNPVFFIDPDGMAPEPPKNGIPQFIDDTGTYFWDSSKKSYEHFSPKDGSFQGYYKVNSNSKAVGKSVSIDNNKPATITEPSLSEQLTNFGHKMDAKVRSLQGDSGLREVASGMQDWGDGTALVGYGLTVSVVGAEVGIPLAATGNIVSTIGSVIEIGLDFKENNEGKALMNLAIEGGAEILTHKIDKIPGVENATKEILKQNVNLKSNAIPRVIEANEKKQNK
;
A
#
# COMPACT_ATOMS: atom_id res chain seq x y z
N MET A 1 79.35 -7.18 -40.12
CA MET A 1 78.09 -6.54 -40.58
C MET A 1 77.26 -7.57 -41.35
N LYS A 2 76.35 -8.27 -40.66
CA LYS A 2 75.37 -9.21 -41.25
C LYS A 2 74.07 -9.14 -40.43
N ARG A 3 72.97 -8.97 -41.17
CA ARG A 3 71.53 -9.20 -40.93
C ARG A 3 71.07 -9.71 -39.54
N ILE A 4 70.12 -9.01 -38.91
CA ILE A 4 68.99 -9.54 -38.08
C ILE A 4 67.84 -8.52 -38.19
N LEU A 5 66.85 -8.73 -39.08
CA LEU A 5 65.49 -9.26 -38.84
C LEU A 5 64.65 -8.46 -37.82
N TYR A 6 63.72 -7.63 -38.30
CA TYR A 6 62.64 -7.02 -37.51
C TYR A 6 61.53 -8.04 -37.28
N LEU A 7 61.30 -8.41 -36.01
CA LEU A 7 60.15 -9.20 -35.58
C LEU A 7 59.04 -8.23 -35.12
N VAL A 8 58.03 -7.98 -35.97
CA VAL A 8 56.79 -7.32 -35.55
C VAL A 8 55.91 -8.38 -34.89
N VAL A 9 55.82 -8.35 -33.56
CA VAL A 9 54.82 -9.13 -32.82
C VAL A 9 53.49 -8.41 -32.93
N LEU A 10 52.65 -8.86 -33.86
CA LEU A 10 51.20 -8.65 -33.80
C LEU A 10 50.68 -9.43 -32.59
N LEU A 11 50.43 -8.75 -31.47
CA LEU A 11 49.54 -9.26 -30.43
C LEU A 11 48.10 -9.11 -30.96
N PRO A 12 47.37 -10.19 -31.25
CA PRO A 12 45.94 -10.07 -31.50
C PRO A 12 45.30 -9.60 -30.19
N VAL A 13 44.77 -8.39 -30.19
CA VAL A 13 43.82 -7.96 -29.17
C VAL A 13 42.57 -8.81 -29.39
N LEU A 14 42.50 -9.95 -28.69
CA LEU A 14 41.29 -10.74 -28.57
C LEU A 14 40.27 -9.92 -27.78
N ALA A 15 39.48 -9.12 -28.48
CA ALA A 15 38.24 -8.58 -27.96
C ALA A 15 37.24 -9.74 -27.86
N LEU A 16 37.24 -10.45 -26.73
CA LEU A 16 36.22 -11.45 -26.44
C LEU A 16 34.93 -10.72 -26.05
N GLY A 17 34.00 -10.58 -27.01
CA GLY A 17 32.63 -10.16 -26.71
C GLY A 17 31.90 -11.22 -25.88
N GLN A 18 30.91 -10.82 -25.06
CA GLN A 18 30.08 -11.74 -24.26
C GLN A 18 29.35 -12.78 -25.13
N SER A 19 29.03 -12.41 -26.37
CA SER A 19 28.56 -13.28 -27.44
C SER A 19 29.22 -12.85 -28.74
N THR A 20 29.46 -13.81 -29.64
CA THR A 20 30.04 -13.58 -30.96
C THR A 20 29.01 -13.23 -32.02
N ASP A 21 27.72 -13.38 -31.71
CA ASP A 21 26.61 -13.41 -32.68
C ASP A 21 25.36 -12.64 -32.23
N GLN A 22 25.25 -12.21 -30.97
CA GLN A 22 24.10 -11.50 -30.41
C GLN A 22 24.48 -10.11 -29.90
N ASN A 23 23.59 -9.13 -30.13
CA ASN A 23 23.68 -7.82 -29.50
C ASN A 23 23.30 -7.94 -28.02
N TYR A 24 24.02 -7.26 -27.12
CA TYR A 24 23.72 -7.30 -25.69
C TYR A 24 24.04 -6.00 -24.97
N VAL A 25 23.35 -5.78 -23.84
CA VAL A 25 23.69 -4.78 -22.83
C VAL A 25 23.97 -5.51 -21.53
N LYS A 26 25.15 -5.29 -20.97
CA LYS A 26 25.55 -5.82 -19.66
C LYS A 26 25.62 -4.67 -18.66
N SER A 27 24.83 -4.78 -17.60
CA SER A 27 24.84 -3.86 -16.47
C SER A 27 25.46 -4.55 -15.26
N THR A 28 26.44 -3.88 -14.63
CA THR A 28 27.08 -4.34 -13.40
C THR A 28 26.86 -3.29 -12.32
N THR A 29 26.20 -3.68 -11.25
CA THR A 29 25.98 -2.84 -10.06
C THR A 29 26.82 -3.38 -8.91
N TYR A 30 27.88 -2.67 -8.55
CA TYR A 30 28.75 -3.08 -7.44
C TYR A 30 28.03 -2.93 -6.09
N LYS A 31 28.43 -3.75 -5.13
CA LYS A 31 27.92 -3.81 -3.73
C LYS A 31 28.99 -3.47 -2.70
N LYS A 32 30.26 -3.30 -3.12
CA LYS A 32 31.39 -3.00 -2.24
C LYS A 32 32.20 -1.81 -2.77
N PRO A 33 32.83 -1.03 -1.88
CA PRO A 33 33.74 0.03 -2.28
C PRO A 33 35.02 -0.59 -2.88
N THR A 34 35.65 0.11 -3.82
CA THR A 34 37.00 -0.20 -4.28
C THR A 34 37.78 1.07 -4.52
N SER A 35 39.01 1.13 -4.00
CA SER A 35 39.98 2.21 -4.24
C SER A 35 41.10 1.80 -5.20
N GLN A 36 41.22 0.49 -5.50
CA GLN A 36 42.32 -0.12 -6.27
C GLN A 36 41.84 -0.87 -7.53
N GLY A 37 40.52 -0.94 -7.77
CA GLY A 37 39.94 -1.53 -8.99
C GLY A 37 39.83 -3.07 -9.01
N THR A 38 40.27 -3.78 -7.98
CA THR A 38 40.23 -5.25 -7.91
C THR A 38 39.04 -5.77 -7.09
N LEU A 39 37.82 -5.62 -7.60
CA LEU A 39 36.68 -6.42 -7.15
C LEU A 39 36.34 -7.41 -8.26
N ASP A 40 36.17 -8.68 -7.94
CA ASP A 40 35.62 -9.65 -8.89
C ASP A 40 34.10 -9.41 -8.98
N PRO A 41 33.59 -8.86 -10.10
CA PRO A 41 32.17 -8.60 -10.25
C PRO A 41 31.36 -9.89 -10.50
N THR A 42 32.02 -11.03 -10.72
CA THR A 42 31.36 -12.33 -10.90
C THR A 42 30.99 -13.00 -9.58
N ASP A 43 31.46 -12.48 -8.45
CA ASP A 43 31.00 -12.87 -7.13
C ASP A 43 29.73 -12.06 -6.76
N PRO A 44 28.58 -12.72 -6.54
CA PRO A 44 27.33 -12.03 -6.21
C PRO A 44 27.42 -11.21 -4.92
N ALA A 45 28.35 -11.51 -4.01
CA ALA A 45 28.59 -10.71 -2.81
C ALA A 45 29.25 -9.36 -3.12
N ASN A 46 29.86 -9.20 -4.30
CA ASN A 46 30.58 -7.99 -4.71
C ASN A 46 29.82 -7.17 -5.74
N ALA A 47 28.99 -7.78 -6.60
CA ALA A 47 28.18 -7.09 -7.60
C ALA A 47 26.94 -7.88 -8.06
N VAL A 48 25.93 -7.17 -8.57
CA VAL A 48 24.83 -7.75 -9.36
C VAL A 48 25.13 -7.53 -10.83
N ILE A 49 25.07 -8.59 -11.63
CA ILE A 49 25.21 -8.51 -13.09
C ILE A 49 23.90 -8.90 -13.75
N GLN A 50 23.42 -8.06 -14.66
CA GLN A 50 22.31 -8.35 -15.56
C GLN A 50 22.79 -8.23 -17.01
N VAL A 51 22.48 -9.23 -17.83
CA VAL A 51 22.73 -9.19 -19.28
C VAL A 51 21.39 -9.27 -19.99
N ARG A 52 21.14 -8.33 -20.91
CA ARG A 52 20.00 -8.37 -21.82
C ARG A 52 20.51 -8.56 -23.24
N TYR A 53 19.96 -9.54 -23.93
CA TYR A 53 20.24 -9.83 -25.33
C TYR A 53 19.15 -9.29 -26.22
N PHE A 54 19.52 -8.86 -27.43
CA PHE A 54 18.63 -8.20 -28.38
C PHE A 54 18.70 -8.88 -29.75
N ASP A 55 17.58 -8.87 -30.46
CA ASP A 55 17.54 -9.28 -31.85
C ASP A 55 18.14 -8.22 -32.80
N GLY A 56 18.14 -8.52 -34.11
CA GLY A 56 18.63 -7.60 -35.16
C GLY A 56 17.84 -6.30 -35.31
N LEU A 57 16.68 -6.16 -34.65
CA LEU A 57 15.86 -4.94 -34.62
C LEU A 57 16.03 -4.16 -33.31
N GLY A 58 16.90 -4.62 -32.40
CA GLY A 58 17.15 -3.98 -31.11
C GLY A 58 16.07 -4.26 -30.06
N ARG A 59 15.24 -5.29 -30.24
CA ARG A 59 14.23 -5.71 -29.26
C ARG A 59 14.81 -6.76 -28.31
N PRO A 60 14.55 -6.70 -26.99
CA PRO A 60 15.10 -7.66 -26.05
C PRO A 60 14.48 -9.06 -26.22
N ILE A 61 15.29 -10.11 -26.30
CA ILE A 61 14.85 -11.50 -26.51
C ILE A 61 15.16 -12.45 -25.34
N GLN A 62 16.11 -12.05 -24.49
CA GLN A 62 16.50 -12.80 -23.30
C GLN A 62 17.07 -11.86 -22.25
N GLN A 63 16.73 -12.10 -20.99
CA GLN A 63 17.37 -11.46 -19.84
C GLN A 63 18.01 -12.52 -18.95
N VAL A 64 19.26 -12.29 -18.54
CA VAL A 64 20.02 -13.17 -17.65
C VAL A 64 20.44 -12.38 -16.41
N ALA A 65 19.98 -12.81 -15.25
CA ALA A 65 20.41 -12.33 -13.95
C ALA A 65 21.50 -13.28 -13.42
N HIS A 66 22.75 -12.83 -13.44
CA HIS A 66 23.90 -13.70 -13.23
C HIS A 66 24.10 -14.07 -11.77
N LYS A 67 24.24 -15.38 -11.47
CA LYS A 67 24.39 -15.93 -10.11
C LYS A 67 23.36 -15.43 -9.08
N GLN A 68 22.16 -15.09 -9.53
CA GLN A 68 21.10 -14.58 -8.67
C GLN A 68 20.21 -15.69 -8.08
N SER A 69 20.39 -16.95 -8.50
CA SER A 69 19.75 -18.08 -7.84
C SER A 69 20.31 -18.30 -6.43
N ASN A 70 19.60 -19.07 -5.60
CA ASN A 70 20.04 -19.35 -4.21
C ASN A 70 21.41 -20.05 -4.14
N THR A 71 21.70 -20.96 -5.08
CA THR A 71 23.02 -21.63 -5.19
C THR A 71 23.97 -20.94 -6.17
N GLY A 72 23.64 -19.73 -6.63
CA GLY A 72 24.52 -18.95 -7.51
C GLY A 72 24.50 -19.38 -8.98
N LYS A 73 23.37 -19.88 -9.48
CA LYS A 73 23.10 -20.11 -10.91
C LYS A 73 22.48 -18.87 -11.56
N ASP A 74 22.45 -18.83 -12.89
CA ASP A 74 21.79 -17.75 -13.62
C ASP A 74 20.26 -17.93 -13.56
N ILE A 75 19.53 -16.84 -13.33
CA ILE A 75 18.07 -16.79 -13.55
C ILE A 75 17.83 -16.17 -14.92
N VAL A 76 17.03 -16.83 -15.76
CA VAL A 76 16.82 -16.43 -17.15
C VAL A 76 15.34 -16.20 -17.43
N THR A 77 15.05 -15.11 -18.13
CA THR A 77 13.71 -14.76 -18.62
C THR A 77 13.72 -14.75 -20.14
N HIS A 78 12.78 -15.48 -20.75
CA HIS A 78 12.58 -15.49 -22.19
C HIS A 78 11.62 -14.38 -22.62
N ILE A 79 11.94 -13.69 -23.71
CA ILE A 79 11.08 -12.68 -24.32
C ILE A 79 10.85 -13.07 -25.78
N ALA A 80 9.60 -13.36 -26.11
CA ALA A 80 9.20 -13.80 -27.44
C ALA A 80 8.33 -12.74 -28.13
N TYR A 81 8.48 -12.65 -29.45
CA TYR A 81 7.64 -11.81 -30.30
C TYR A 81 6.97 -12.67 -31.37
N ASP A 82 5.75 -12.31 -31.73
CA ASP A 82 5.09 -12.89 -32.89
C ASP A 82 5.70 -12.36 -34.22
N GLN A 83 5.19 -12.87 -35.35
CA GLN A 83 5.63 -12.47 -36.69
C GLN A 83 5.46 -10.97 -36.99
N TYR A 84 4.63 -10.26 -36.24
CA TYR A 84 4.39 -8.82 -36.37
C TYR A 84 5.21 -8.00 -35.36
N GLY A 85 6.03 -8.65 -34.55
CA GLY A 85 6.88 -8.01 -33.55
C GLY A 85 6.17 -7.60 -32.27
N ARG A 86 5.02 -8.19 -31.97
CA ARG A 86 4.23 -7.94 -30.77
C ARG A 86 4.56 -9.01 -29.73
N GLN A 87 4.67 -8.61 -28.46
CA GLN A 87 4.88 -9.54 -27.36
C GLN A 87 3.52 -10.06 -26.89
N THR A 88 3.11 -11.23 -27.41
CA THR A 88 1.84 -11.87 -27.04
C THR A 88 1.96 -12.83 -25.86
N LYS A 89 3.20 -13.21 -25.49
CA LYS A 89 3.49 -14.07 -24.34
C LYS A 89 4.51 -13.43 -23.41
N GLU A 90 4.33 -13.60 -22.12
CA GLU A 90 5.28 -13.19 -21.09
C GLU A 90 5.61 -14.40 -20.21
N PHE A 91 6.85 -14.87 -20.29
CA PHE A 91 7.28 -16.12 -19.65
C PHE A 91 7.77 -15.90 -18.23
N LEU A 92 7.47 -16.86 -17.35
CA LEU A 92 8.04 -16.91 -16.02
C LEU A 92 9.57 -17.15 -16.09
N PRO A 93 10.35 -16.57 -15.16
CA PRO A 93 11.80 -16.79 -15.11
C PRO A 93 12.13 -18.21 -14.62
N TYR A 94 13.18 -18.83 -15.14
CA TYR A 94 13.65 -20.13 -14.65
C TYR A 94 15.13 -20.10 -14.25
N VAL A 95 15.55 -21.13 -13.52
CA VAL A 95 16.93 -21.29 -13.04
C VAL A 95 17.72 -22.14 -14.04
N ASN A 96 18.78 -21.57 -14.60
CA ASN A 96 19.66 -22.28 -15.52
C ASN A 96 20.54 -23.31 -14.79
N THR A 97 21.12 -24.28 -15.52
CA THR A 97 21.98 -25.31 -14.93
C THR A 97 23.33 -24.80 -14.42
N GLY A 98 23.76 -23.61 -14.87
CA GLY A 98 25.01 -22.97 -14.46
C GLY A 98 24.97 -21.45 -14.56
N ALA A 99 26.14 -20.83 -14.40
CA ALA A 99 26.31 -19.38 -14.37
C ALA A 99 27.27 -18.90 -15.47
N SER A 100 26.81 -18.91 -16.72
CA SER A 100 27.66 -18.63 -17.89
C SER A 100 27.48 -17.23 -18.45
N GLN A 101 26.39 -16.53 -18.10
CA GLN A 101 25.94 -15.26 -18.71
C GLN A 101 25.57 -15.37 -20.19
N ASN A 102 25.87 -16.50 -20.85
CA ASN A 102 25.77 -16.68 -22.29
C ASN A 102 24.32 -16.64 -22.77
N PHE A 103 24.17 -16.25 -24.03
CA PHE A 103 22.91 -16.40 -24.75
C PHE A 103 22.53 -17.89 -24.86
N ILE A 104 21.24 -18.20 -24.73
CA ILE A 104 20.72 -19.58 -24.78
C ILE A 104 19.82 -19.69 -26.01
N SER A 105 20.27 -20.42 -27.04
CA SER A 105 19.59 -20.48 -28.33
C SER A 105 18.27 -21.28 -28.34
N ALA A 106 18.13 -22.28 -27.46
CA ALA A 106 16.92 -23.10 -27.32
C ALA A 106 16.15 -22.80 -26.02
N LEU A 107 15.99 -21.50 -25.72
CA LEU A 107 15.52 -21.02 -24.43
C LEU A 107 14.09 -21.47 -24.08
N GLU A 108 13.15 -21.32 -25.02
CA GLU A 108 11.74 -21.64 -24.78
C GLU A 108 11.55 -23.12 -24.42
N GLY A 109 12.12 -24.04 -25.20
CA GLY A 109 12.04 -25.48 -24.90
C GLY A 109 12.66 -25.86 -23.56
N THR A 110 13.76 -25.20 -23.18
CA THR A 110 14.42 -25.41 -21.88
C THR A 110 13.53 -24.95 -20.73
N LEU A 111 12.93 -23.77 -20.87
CA LEU A 111 12.00 -23.20 -19.90
C LEU A 111 10.75 -24.07 -19.73
N LEU A 112 10.14 -24.50 -20.84
CA LEU A 112 8.97 -25.39 -20.81
C LEU A 112 9.29 -26.71 -20.08
N ASN A 113 10.46 -27.30 -20.32
CA ASN A 113 10.89 -28.52 -19.64
C ASN A 113 11.14 -28.30 -18.14
N PHE A 114 11.72 -27.16 -17.75
CA PHE A 114 11.93 -26.81 -16.34
C PHE A 114 10.61 -26.81 -15.55
N TYR A 115 9.55 -26.24 -16.13
CA TYR A 115 8.24 -26.16 -15.50
C TYR A 115 7.38 -27.42 -15.66
N ALA A 116 7.54 -28.20 -16.72
CA ALA A 116 6.74 -29.40 -16.95
C ALA A 116 7.07 -30.55 -15.99
N SER A 117 8.31 -30.59 -15.47
CA SER A 117 8.76 -31.64 -14.53
C SER A 117 9.80 -31.07 -13.56
N PRO A 118 9.42 -30.13 -12.68
CA PRO A 118 10.33 -29.54 -11.72
C PRO A 118 10.84 -30.60 -10.73
N SER A 119 12.09 -30.48 -10.32
CA SER A 119 12.67 -31.33 -9.28
C SER A 119 13.28 -30.50 -8.16
N ALA A 120 13.24 -31.00 -6.92
CA ALA A 120 13.84 -30.33 -5.77
C ALA A 120 15.33 -29.98 -5.98
N SER A 121 16.06 -30.81 -6.74
CA SER A 121 17.48 -30.58 -7.07
C SER A 121 17.70 -29.37 -8.01
N GLN A 122 16.71 -29.05 -8.83
CA GLN A 122 16.75 -27.95 -9.79
C GLN A 122 16.18 -26.66 -9.22
N THR A 123 15.06 -26.76 -8.49
CA THR A 123 14.30 -25.62 -7.97
C THR A 123 14.68 -25.26 -6.54
N GLY A 124 15.31 -26.17 -5.78
CA GLY A 124 15.48 -26.03 -4.34
C GLY A 124 14.18 -26.17 -3.54
N ASN A 125 13.06 -26.45 -4.21
CA ASN A 125 11.72 -26.55 -3.62
C ASN A 125 11.10 -27.93 -3.96
N PRO A 126 10.89 -28.81 -2.97
CA PRO A 126 10.30 -30.13 -3.20
C PRO A 126 8.81 -30.09 -3.55
N PHE A 127 8.13 -28.96 -3.35
CA PHE A 127 6.70 -28.77 -3.61
C PHE A 127 6.45 -27.78 -4.76
N PHE A 128 7.44 -27.57 -5.64
CA PHE A 128 7.30 -26.66 -6.77
C PHE A 128 6.23 -27.16 -7.75
N GLU A 129 5.24 -26.32 -8.07
CA GLU A 129 4.13 -26.73 -8.94
C GLU A 129 4.58 -26.91 -10.40
N ALA A 130 4.20 -28.04 -11.00
CA ALA A 130 4.45 -28.32 -12.40
C ALA A 130 3.40 -27.67 -13.30
N THR A 131 3.83 -27.09 -14.42
CA THR A 131 2.94 -26.53 -15.45
C THR A 131 3.50 -26.72 -16.85
N THR A 132 2.62 -26.89 -17.83
CA THR A 132 2.97 -26.81 -19.26
C THR A 132 2.74 -25.41 -19.83
N ASN A 133 2.16 -24.51 -19.04
CA ASN A 133 1.82 -23.14 -19.41
C ASN A 133 2.52 -22.11 -18.46
N PRO A 134 3.85 -21.98 -18.48
CA PRO A 134 4.60 -21.05 -17.61
C PRO A 134 4.67 -19.63 -18.18
N PHE A 135 3.58 -19.12 -18.75
CA PHE A 135 3.51 -17.78 -19.34
C PHE A 135 2.10 -17.23 -19.30
N SER A 136 1.98 -15.90 -19.28
CA SER A 136 0.74 -15.22 -19.64
C SER A 136 0.62 -15.15 -21.17
N GLU A 137 -0.60 -15.11 -21.70
CA GLU A 137 -0.83 -15.05 -23.14
C GLU A 137 -1.97 -14.09 -23.50
N LYS A 138 -1.76 -13.25 -24.51
CA LYS A 138 -2.74 -12.28 -25.03
C LYS A 138 -3.23 -12.71 -26.40
N GLN A 139 -4.55 -12.82 -26.55
CA GLN A 139 -5.19 -12.93 -27.86
C GLN A 139 -5.55 -11.52 -28.33
N LEU A 140 -4.94 -11.07 -29.42
CA LEU A 140 -5.18 -9.76 -30.01
C LEU A 140 -6.22 -9.83 -31.13
N GLU A 141 -6.94 -8.75 -31.36
CA GLU A 141 -7.80 -8.62 -32.53
C GLU A 141 -6.99 -8.61 -33.83
N SER A 142 -7.59 -9.09 -34.91
CA SER A 142 -7.00 -9.06 -36.26
C SER A 142 -7.17 -7.68 -36.90
N SER A 143 -6.70 -6.63 -36.22
CA SER A 143 -6.76 -5.24 -36.66
C SER A 143 -5.43 -4.52 -36.38
N PRO A 144 -5.12 -3.42 -37.10
CA PRO A 144 -3.95 -2.58 -36.81
C PRO A 144 -3.93 -1.98 -35.39
N LEU A 145 -5.07 -1.91 -34.72
CA LEU A 145 -5.18 -1.35 -33.36
C LEU A 145 -4.65 -2.30 -32.29
N ASN A 146 -4.49 -3.60 -32.59
CA ASN A 146 -3.95 -4.62 -31.68
C ASN A 146 -4.64 -4.65 -30.30
N ARG A 147 -5.95 -4.37 -30.24
CA ARG A 147 -6.70 -4.44 -28.98
C ARG A 147 -6.73 -5.88 -28.45
N VAL A 148 -6.66 -6.03 -27.13
CA VAL A 148 -6.66 -7.32 -26.46
C VAL A 148 -8.09 -7.85 -26.42
N LEU A 149 -8.34 -9.06 -26.93
CA LEU A 149 -9.64 -9.73 -26.85
C LEU A 149 -9.69 -10.72 -25.68
N LYS A 150 -8.56 -11.36 -25.37
CA LYS A 150 -8.43 -12.24 -24.21
C LYS A 150 -7.05 -12.13 -23.58
N GLN A 151 -6.99 -12.41 -22.29
CA GLN A 151 -5.75 -12.53 -21.54
C GLN A 151 -5.79 -13.74 -20.60
N ALA A 152 -4.87 -14.69 -20.83
CA ALA A 152 -4.64 -15.88 -20.05
C ALA A 152 -3.49 -15.66 -19.05
N ALA A 153 -3.58 -16.30 -17.89
CA ALA A 153 -2.54 -16.26 -16.86
C ALA A 153 -1.65 -17.53 -16.91
N PRO A 154 -0.47 -17.52 -16.26
CA PRO A 154 0.34 -18.72 -16.08
C PRO A 154 -0.39 -19.83 -15.31
N GLY A 155 -0.12 -21.08 -15.68
CA GLY A 155 -0.73 -22.28 -15.10
C GLY A 155 -1.65 -23.01 -16.09
N ASN A 156 -1.71 -24.34 -15.97
CA ASN A 156 -2.48 -25.18 -16.92
C ASN A 156 -3.99 -24.82 -16.92
N VAL A 157 -4.53 -24.44 -15.77
CA VAL A 157 -5.95 -24.10 -15.59
C VAL A 157 -6.35 -22.79 -16.29
N TRP A 158 -5.41 -21.85 -16.41
CA TRP A 158 -5.64 -20.50 -16.99
C TRP A 158 -5.19 -20.38 -18.43
N LYS A 159 -4.81 -21.50 -19.07
CA LYS A 159 -4.28 -21.52 -20.42
C LYS A 159 -5.28 -20.94 -21.42
N MET A 160 -4.74 -20.24 -22.43
CA MET A 160 -5.54 -19.73 -23.56
C MET A 160 -6.33 -20.86 -24.23
N GLY A 161 -7.65 -20.69 -24.32
CA GLY A 161 -8.59 -21.67 -24.88
C GLY A 161 -9.39 -22.45 -23.83
N ASP A 162 -8.97 -22.47 -22.56
CA ASP A 162 -9.58 -23.31 -21.52
C ASP A 162 -10.75 -22.62 -20.77
N GLY A 163 -11.12 -21.40 -21.20
CA GLY A 163 -12.33 -20.71 -20.77
C GLY A 163 -12.18 -19.84 -19.52
N LYS A 164 -11.02 -19.88 -18.85
CA LYS A 164 -10.67 -19.11 -17.64
C LYS A 164 -9.83 -17.87 -17.93
N GLU A 165 -9.86 -17.38 -19.17
CA GLU A 165 -9.20 -16.13 -19.55
C GLU A 165 -10.07 -14.93 -19.21
N ILE A 166 -9.42 -13.79 -18.92
CA ILE A 166 -10.10 -12.48 -18.95
C ILE A 166 -10.48 -12.20 -20.41
N LYS A 167 -11.70 -11.70 -20.66
CA LYS A 167 -12.21 -11.43 -22.01
C LYS A 167 -12.64 -9.98 -22.14
N PHE A 168 -12.41 -9.39 -23.31
CA PHE A 168 -12.74 -8.01 -23.60
C PHE A 168 -13.62 -7.91 -24.85
N ASP A 169 -14.74 -7.19 -24.75
CA ASP A 169 -15.51 -6.75 -25.92
C ASP A 169 -15.44 -5.24 -26.06
N TYR A 170 -15.34 -4.77 -27.30
CA TYR A 170 -15.33 -3.35 -27.65
C TYR A 170 -16.55 -3.02 -28.50
N GLN A 171 -17.41 -2.17 -27.99
CA GLN A 171 -18.71 -1.81 -28.56
C GLN A 171 -18.94 -0.30 -28.46
N THR A 172 -20.14 0.12 -28.83
CA THR A 172 -20.68 1.45 -28.59
C THR A 172 -21.98 1.34 -27.80
N ASN A 173 -22.43 2.44 -27.16
CA ASN A 173 -23.67 2.39 -26.40
C ASN A 173 -24.92 2.17 -27.27
N GLY A 174 -25.88 1.44 -26.71
CA GLY A 174 -27.23 1.20 -27.21
C GLY A 174 -28.19 2.38 -27.02
N PHE A 175 -29.43 2.19 -27.48
CA PHE A 175 -30.53 3.13 -27.27
C PHE A 175 -30.97 3.12 -25.80
N GLU A 176 -31.14 4.31 -25.19
CA GLU A 176 -31.56 4.50 -23.79
C GLU A 176 -30.73 3.71 -22.75
N GLU A 177 -29.46 3.44 -23.04
CA GLU A 177 -28.61 2.58 -22.20
C GLU A 177 -27.92 3.34 -21.05
N VAL A 178 -27.56 4.61 -21.29
CA VAL A 178 -26.78 5.46 -20.39
C VAL A 178 -27.49 6.80 -20.24
N LYS A 179 -27.86 7.17 -19.00
CA LYS A 179 -28.47 8.49 -18.70
C LYS A 179 -27.51 9.61 -19.11
N PHE A 180 -28.04 10.68 -19.70
CA PHE A 180 -27.26 11.86 -20.06
C PHE A 180 -27.48 12.97 -19.05
N PHE A 181 -26.43 13.29 -18.32
CA PHE A 181 -26.37 14.39 -17.37
C PHE A 181 -25.62 15.56 -18.00
N LYS A 182 -26.26 16.73 -18.00
CA LYS A 182 -25.63 17.98 -18.42
C LYS A 182 -25.39 18.84 -17.19
N VAL A 183 -24.14 19.27 -17.00
CA VAL A 183 -23.77 20.27 -16.01
C VAL A 183 -23.45 21.57 -16.73
N THR A 184 -24.10 22.64 -16.31
CA THR A 184 -23.70 24.01 -16.68
C THR A 184 -23.07 24.63 -15.46
N ALA A 185 -21.82 25.08 -15.57
CA ALA A 185 -21.09 25.70 -14.48
C ALA A 185 -20.82 27.17 -14.85
N LEU A 186 -21.49 28.10 -14.19
CA LEU A 186 -21.36 29.53 -14.47
C LEU A 186 -20.60 30.20 -13.33
N ASP A 187 -19.79 31.21 -13.65
CA ASP A 187 -19.14 32.03 -12.63
C ASP A 187 -20.23 32.83 -11.92
N GLU A 188 -20.58 32.38 -10.73
CA GLU A 188 -21.54 33.04 -9.85
C GLU A 188 -20.80 33.59 -8.61
N SER A 189 -21.53 34.18 -7.68
CA SER A 189 -20.98 34.85 -6.49
C SER A 189 -19.84 34.06 -5.83
N ASN A 190 -18.87 34.77 -5.24
CA ASN A 190 -17.74 34.18 -4.50
C ASN A 190 -16.68 33.46 -5.37
N GLY A 191 -16.62 33.71 -6.69
CA GLY A 191 -15.48 33.35 -7.55
C GLY A 191 -15.31 31.85 -7.79
N VAL A 192 -16.43 31.13 -7.81
CA VAL A 192 -16.52 29.68 -8.03
C VAL A 192 -17.48 29.45 -9.19
N TYR A 193 -17.18 28.45 -10.02
CA TYR A 193 -18.14 27.95 -10.99
C TYR A 193 -19.22 27.16 -10.27
N GLU A 194 -20.42 27.75 -10.13
CA GLU A 194 -21.55 27.09 -9.49
C GLU A 194 -22.19 26.10 -10.46
N PRO A 195 -22.15 24.78 -10.17
CA PRO A 195 -22.67 23.78 -11.07
C PRO A 195 -24.19 23.63 -10.93
N SER A 196 -24.87 23.62 -12.07
CA SER A 196 -26.28 23.24 -12.19
C SER A 196 -26.41 21.95 -13.00
N LEU A 197 -26.89 20.90 -12.34
CA LEU A 197 -27.06 19.56 -12.90
C LEU A 197 -28.49 19.35 -13.43
N VAL A 198 -28.61 18.92 -14.68
CA VAL A 198 -29.90 18.53 -15.28
C VAL A 198 -29.76 17.16 -15.97
N GLN A 199 -30.63 16.22 -15.62
CA GLN A 199 -30.78 14.99 -16.40
C GLN A 199 -31.57 15.31 -17.67
N THR A 200 -30.96 15.16 -18.83
CA THR A 200 -31.52 15.58 -20.14
C THR A 200 -32.02 14.41 -20.99
N GLY A 201 -32.17 13.22 -20.39
CA GLY A 201 -32.59 11.99 -21.04
C GLY A 201 -31.46 10.95 -21.05
N TYR A 202 -31.17 10.38 -22.22
CA TYR A 202 -30.13 9.37 -22.42
C TYR A 202 -29.18 9.79 -23.55
N TYR A 203 -27.95 9.26 -23.53
CA TYR A 203 -27.05 9.39 -24.67
C TYR A 203 -27.66 8.71 -25.90
N ALA A 204 -27.51 9.33 -27.07
CA ALA A 204 -27.99 8.75 -28.31
C ALA A 204 -27.16 7.51 -28.71
N LEU A 205 -27.72 6.66 -29.56
CA LEU A 205 -27.07 5.45 -30.07
C LEU A 205 -25.68 5.78 -30.66
N ASN A 206 -24.67 4.96 -30.32
CA ASN A 206 -23.31 5.05 -30.85
C ASN A 206 -22.53 6.35 -30.50
N GLN A 207 -22.85 7.02 -29.40
CA GLN A 207 -22.14 8.23 -28.96
C GLN A 207 -20.98 7.97 -28.00
N LEU A 208 -21.03 6.88 -27.25
CA LEU A 208 -20.04 6.48 -26.25
C LEU A 208 -19.31 5.22 -26.70
N TYR A 209 -18.03 5.14 -26.38
CA TYR A 209 -17.27 3.89 -26.46
C TYR A 209 -17.62 3.01 -25.26
N LYS A 210 -17.91 1.73 -25.49
CA LYS A 210 -18.22 0.75 -24.46
C LYS A 210 -17.17 -0.34 -24.45
N THR A 211 -16.51 -0.56 -23.32
CA THR A 211 -15.63 -1.72 -23.11
C THR A 211 -16.27 -2.65 -22.09
N ILE A 212 -16.39 -3.93 -22.41
CA ILE A 212 -16.90 -4.95 -21.49
C ILE A 212 -15.74 -5.86 -21.11
N THR A 213 -15.38 -5.89 -19.83
CA THR A 213 -14.40 -6.81 -19.27
C THR A 213 -15.14 -7.94 -18.57
N LYS A 214 -14.78 -9.18 -18.87
CA LYS A 214 -15.29 -10.40 -18.22
C LYS A 214 -14.14 -11.03 -17.45
N ASP A 215 -14.35 -11.31 -16.17
CA ASP A 215 -13.30 -11.89 -15.33
C ASP A 215 -13.13 -13.40 -15.57
N GLU A 216 -12.18 -14.02 -14.88
CA GLU A 216 -11.83 -15.44 -15.00
C GLU A 216 -12.95 -16.38 -14.48
N ASN A 217 -13.92 -15.86 -13.71
CA ASN A 217 -15.07 -16.58 -13.19
C ASN A 217 -16.32 -16.43 -14.09
N TRP A 218 -16.27 -15.61 -15.14
CA TRP A 218 -17.40 -15.45 -16.05
C TRP A 218 -17.69 -16.73 -16.86
N VAL A 219 -18.97 -17.10 -16.95
CA VAL A 219 -19.45 -18.25 -17.73
C VAL A 219 -20.40 -17.80 -18.85
N SER A 220 -21.43 -17.05 -18.50
CA SER A 220 -22.45 -16.53 -19.41
C SER A 220 -23.17 -15.34 -18.78
N GLY A 221 -23.94 -14.59 -19.57
CA GLY A 221 -24.71 -13.45 -19.05
C GLY A 221 -23.84 -12.25 -18.70
N LYS A 222 -24.32 -11.42 -17.77
CA LYS A 222 -23.69 -10.15 -17.37
C LYS A 222 -23.04 -10.19 -15.99
N ASN A 223 -23.44 -11.12 -15.14
CA ASN A 223 -22.75 -11.35 -13.86
C ASN A 223 -21.25 -11.62 -14.08
N ASN A 224 -20.37 -11.12 -13.20
CA ASN A 224 -18.91 -11.13 -13.36
C ASN A 224 -18.38 -10.34 -14.57
N THR A 225 -19.12 -9.31 -15.01
CA THR A 225 -18.66 -8.36 -16.03
C THR A 225 -18.62 -6.94 -15.50
N THR A 226 -17.73 -6.13 -16.07
CA THR A 226 -17.66 -4.68 -15.89
C THR A 226 -17.81 -4.01 -17.24
N GLU A 227 -18.78 -3.10 -17.36
CA GLU A 227 -18.95 -2.24 -18.53
C GLU A 227 -18.44 -0.83 -18.21
N GLU A 228 -17.58 -0.31 -19.07
CA GLU A 228 -17.06 1.05 -18.98
C GLU A 228 -17.47 1.84 -20.21
N PHE A 229 -18.20 2.93 -19.98
CA PHE A 229 -18.68 3.83 -21.03
C PHE A 229 -17.86 5.11 -21.02
N LYS A 230 -17.28 5.47 -22.17
CA LYS A 230 -16.44 6.66 -22.34
C LYS A 230 -17.02 7.62 -23.37
N ASN A 231 -16.91 8.91 -23.08
CA ASN A 231 -17.20 9.97 -24.05
C ASN A 231 -16.08 10.08 -25.10
N LYS A 232 -16.23 11.01 -26.04
CA LYS A 232 -15.28 11.21 -27.15
C LYS A 232 -13.91 11.76 -26.70
N GLU A 233 -13.83 12.26 -25.47
CA GLU A 233 -12.60 12.77 -24.84
C GLU A 233 -11.89 11.67 -24.02
N GLY A 234 -12.46 10.45 -23.98
CA GLY A 234 -11.88 9.32 -23.25
C GLY A 234 -12.14 9.35 -21.74
N GLN A 235 -13.02 10.24 -21.27
CA GLN A 235 -13.48 10.30 -19.89
C GLN A 235 -14.55 9.23 -19.67
N VAL A 236 -14.48 8.50 -18.54
CA VAL A 236 -15.49 7.51 -18.16
C VAL A 236 -16.72 8.26 -17.66
N VAL A 237 -17.89 8.02 -18.25
CA VAL A 237 -19.17 8.66 -17.84
C VAL A 237 -20.07 7.72 -17.05
N LEU A 238 -19.88 6.41 -17.22
CA LEU A 238 -20.55 5.36 -16.46
C LEU A 238 -19.63 4.16 -16.33
N LYS A 239 -19.48 3.64 -15.11
CA LYS A 239 -18.98 2.31 -14.82
C LYS A 239 -20.15 1.47 -14.29
N ARG A 240 -20.40 0.31 -14.91
CA ARG A 240 -21.52 -0.57 -14.57
C ARG A 240 -21.01 -1.96 -14.26
N THR A 241 -21.41 -2.50 -13.12
CA THR A 241 -21.21 -3.90 -12.74
C THR A 241 -22.57 -4.57 -12.52
N TYR A 242 -22.55 -5.89 -12.35
CA TYR A 242 -23.77 -6.69 -12.24
C TYR A 242 -23.67 -7.69 -11.10
N ALA A 243 -24.72 -7.76 -10.30
CA ALA A 243 -24.92 -8.82 -9.31
C ALA A 243 -26.40 -9.08 -9.06
N ASP A 244 -26.68 -10.29 -8.58
CA ASP A 244 -28.01 -10.65 -8.12
C ASP A 244 -28.34 -9.91 -6.81
N ILE A 245 -29.54 -9.36 -6.71
CA ILE A 245 -30.09 -8.79 -5.47
C ILE A 245 -30.92 -9.86 -4.79
N ARG A 246 -30.57 -10.14 -3.53
CA ARG A 246 -31.30 -11.07 -2.65
C ARG A 246 -31.78 -10.33 -1.41
N ILE A 247 -33.03 -10.60 -1.01
CA ILE A 247 -33.60 -10.16 0.27
C ILE A 247 -34.10 -11.42 0.97
N ASP A 248 -33.74 -11.63 2.23
CA ASP A 248 -34.10 -12.82 3.02
C ASP A 248 -33.80 -14.14 2.27
N ASN A 249 -32.64 -14.18 1.62
CA ASN A 249 -32.17 -15.30 0.79
C ASN A 249 -33.03 -15.61 -0.45
N GLN A 250 -34.02 -14.78 -0.77
CA GLN A 250 -34.82 -14.87 -1.99
C GLN A 250 -34.24 -13.97 -3.08
N LEU A 251 -34.10 -14.50 -4.28
CA LEU A 251 -33.66 -13.73 -5.45
C LEU A 251 -34.77 -12.77 -5.88
N ILE A 252 -34.50 -11.47 -5.77
CA ILE A 252 -35.44 -10.40 -6.15
C ILE A 252 -35.17 -9.95 -7.58
N GLU A 253 -33.90 -9.74 -7.91
CA GLU A 253 -33.46 -9.32 -9.24
C GLU A 253 -32.17 -10.08 -9.59
N SER A 254 -32.12 -10.70 -10.77
CA SER A 254 -30.90 -11.31 -11.28
C SER A 254 -30.17 -10.35 -12.20
N GLU A 255 -28.83 -10.35 -12.15
CA GLU A 255 -27.99 -9.46 -12.96
C GLU A 255 -28.38 -7.99 -12.84
N ALA A 256 -28.69 -7.54 -11.62
CA ALA A 256 -29.07 -6.16 -11.34
C ALA A 256 -27.91 -5.20 -11.62
N LYS A 257 -28.22 -4.06 -12.24
CA LYS A 257 -27.24 -3.02 -12.57
C LYS A 257 -26.76 -2.28 -11.32
N HIS A 258 -25.45 -2.16 -11.19
CA HIS A 258 -24.77 -1.32 -10.20
C HIS A 258 -24.04 -0.21 -10.94
N ASP A 259 -24.73 0.92 -11.15
CA ASP A 259 -24.26 2.03 -11.97
C ASP A 259 -23.55 3.08 -11.13
N THR A 260 -22.32 3.43 -11.49
CA THR A 260 -21.61 4.61 -10.97
C THR A 260 -21.45 5.63 -12.08
N TYR A 261 -22.16 6.76 -12.00
CA TYR A 261 -22.09 7.83 -12.99
C TYR A 261 -21.01 8.85 -12.61
N TYR A 262 -20.21 9.25 -13.59
CA TYR A 262 -19.20 10.29 -13.48
C TYR A 262 -19.60 11.43 -14.40
N ILE A 263 -19.85 12.59 -13.81
CA ILE A 263 -20.49 13.72 -14.50
C ILE A 263 -19.53 14.89 -14.53
N TYR A 264 -19.27 15.38 -15.73
CA TYR A 264 -18.31 16.45 -15.99
C TYR A 264 -19.04 17.75 -16.38
N ASP A 265 -18.45 18.88 -15.98
CA ASP A 265 -18.89 20.19 -16.44
C ASP A 265 -18.42 20.50 -17.88
N GLN A 266 -18.85 21.65 -18.39
CA GLN A 266 -18.47 22.16 -19.71
C GLN A 266 -16.97 22.48 -19.88
N PHE A 267 -16.18 22.45 -18.80
CA PHE A 267 -14.73 22.64 -18.79
C PHE A 267 -13.97 21.32 -18.66
N GLY A 268 -14.68 20.19 -18.53
CA GLY A 268 -14.09 18.86 -18.39
C GLY A 268 -13.73 18.48 -16.95
N ASN A 269 -14.12 19.28 -15.95
CA ASN A 269 -13.89 18.97 -14.54
C ASN A 269 -14.91 17.94 -14.04
N LEU A 270 -14.48 16.97 -13.23
CA LEU A 270 -15.40 16.02 -12.59
C LEU A 270 -16.20 16.74 -11.51
N THR A 271 -17.50 16.95 -11.73
CA THR A 271 -18.36 17.76 -10.84
C THR A 271 -19.19 16.90 -9.91
N TYR A 272 -19.71 15.77 -10.39
CA TYR A 272 -20.50 14.86 -9.57
C TYR A 272 -20.12 13.41 -9.81
N VAL A 273 -20.22 12.61 -8.75
CA VAL A 273 -20.26 11.14 -8.86
C VAL A 273 -21.48 10.61 -8.13
N ILE A 274 -22.29 9.84 -8.85
CA ILE A 274 -23.53 9.24 -8.32
C ILE A 274 -23.30 7.73 -8.17
N PRO A 275 -23.31 7.19 -6.93
CA PRO A 275 -23.00 5.79 -6.67
C PRO A 275 -24.18 4.84 -7.00
N PRO A 276 -23.96 3.51 -6.99
CA PRO A 276 -24.99 2.52 -7.32
C PRO A 276 -26.28 2.63 -6.52
N LEU A 277 -26.22 2.89 -5.21
CA LEU A 277 -27.39 3.02 -4.33
C LEU A 277 -28.28 4.25 -4.63
N ALA A 278 -27.73 5.25 -5.33
CA ALA A 278 -28.51 6.39 -5.78
C ALA A 278 -29.26 6.10 -7.09
N GLU A 279 -28.99 4.98 -7.78
CA GLU A 279 -29.72 4.51 -8.96
C GLU A 279 -29.80 5.53 -10.12
N GLY A 280 -28.81 6.42 -10.18
CA GLY A 280 -28.79 7.53 -11.14
C GLY A 280 -29.90 8.55 -10.91
N ASP A 281 -30.43 8.69 -9.68
CA ASP A 281 -31.23 9.83 -9.24
C ASP A 281 -30.31 10.99 -8.87
N ALA A 282 -30.56 12.14 -9.47
CA ALA A 282 -29.81 13.38 -9.30
C ALA A 282 -30.61 14.45 -8.52
N SER A 283 -31.64 14.04 -7.77
CA SER A 283 -32.33 14.93 -6.83
C SER A 283 -31.36 15.46 -5.77
N GLN A 284 -31.57 16.70 -5.30
CA GLN A 284 -30.65 17.35 -4.37
C GLN A 284 -30.46 16.53 -3.07
N THR A 285 -31.53 15.95 -2.53
CA THR A 285 -31.46 15.05 -1.37
C THR A 285 -30.55 13.85 -1.61
N LYS A 286 -30.58 13.24 -2.81
CA LYS A 286 -29.68 12.12 -3.15
C LYS A 286 -28.24 12.58 -3.36
N LEU A 287 -28.03 13.74 -3.98
CA LEU A 287 -26.68 14.30 -4.14
C LEU A 287 -26.04 14.64 -2.80
N ASP A 288 -26.81 15.18 -1.85
CA ASP A 288 -26.29 15.55 -0.53
C ASP A 288 -25.96 14.34 0.34
N ASN A 289 -26.75 13.28 0.25
CA ASN A 289 -26.62 12.12 1.13
C ASN A 289 -25.83 10.95 0.53
N LEU A 290 -25.83 10.79 -0.80
CA LEU A 290 -25.17 9.69 -1.51
C LEU A 290 -24.18 10.16 -2.57
N GLY A 291 -24.30 11.39 -3.09
CA GLY A 291 -23.45 11.90 -4.16
C GLY A 291 -22.12 12.48 -3.66
N TYR A 292 -21.10 12.41 -4.51
CA TYR A 292 -19.89 13.21 -4.37
C TYR A 292 -20.07 14.48 -5.20
N GLN A 293 -19.82 15.65 -4.62
CA GLN A 293 -20.01 16.95 -5.27
C GLN A 293 -18.72 17.77 -5.21
N TYR A 294 -18.37 18.39 -6.32
CA TYR A 294 -17.11 19.12 -6.50
C TYR A 294 -17.35 20.45 -7.21
N LYS A 295 -16.75 21.54 -6.69
CA LYS A 295 -16.79 22.86 -7.34
C LYS A 295 -15.39 23.40 -7.58
N TYR A 296 -15.24 24.09 -8.71
CA TYR A 296 -13.96 24.55 -9.21
C TYR A 296 -13.94 26.08 -9.32
N ASP A 297 -12.78 26.69 -9.11
CA ASP A 297 -12.58 28.12 -9.36
C ASP A 297 -12.30 28.42 -10.84
N SER A 298 -12.15 29.70 -11.17
CA SER A 298 -11.81 30.18 -12.52
C SER A 298 -10.46 29.71 -13.08
N ARG A 299 -9.67 28.98 -12.28
CA ARG A 299 -8.41 28.35 -12.67
C ARG A 299 -8.53 26.83 -12.81
N ASN A 300 -9.74 26.26 -12.76
CA ASN A 300 -10.02 24.83 -12.74
C ASN A 300 -9.39 24.11 -11.52
N ARG A 301 -9.32 24.79 -10.36
CA ARG A 301 -8.86 24.18 -9.10
C ARG A 301 -10.05 23.80 -8.24
N LEU A 302 -10.07 22.62 -7.64
CA LEU A 302 -11.13 22.19 -6.71
C LEU A 302 -11.08 23.06 -5.47
N VAL A 303 -12.13 23.83 -5.20
CA VAL A 303 -12.17 24.75 -4.07
C VAL A 303 -13.24 24.41 -3.05
N GLU A 304 -14.23 23.63 -3.44
CA GLU A 304 -15.27 23.10 -2.55
C GLU A 304 -15.55 21.64 -2.89
N LYS A 305 -15.63 20.78 -1.88
CA LYS A 305 -16.04 19.38 -2.05
C LYS A 305 -17.03 18.95 -0.97
N LYS A 306 -17.92 18.04 -1.33
CA LYS A 306 -18.89 17.44 -0.41
C LYS A 306 -18.90 15.94 -0.62
N LEU A 307 -18.68 15.19 0.45
CA LEU A 307 -18.75 13.73 0.47
C LEU A 307 -20.17 13.28 0.87
N PRO A 308 -20.57 12.04 0.52
CA PRO A 308 -21.89 11.51 0.88
C PRO A 308 -22.18 11.62 2.37
N GLY A 309 -23.23 12.35 2.75
CA GLY A 309 -23.64 12.48 4.15
C GLY A 309 -22.74 13.38 5.01
N LYS A 310 -21.86 14.15 4.37
CA LYS A 310 -20.92 15.09 5.00
C LYS A 310 -21.20 16.51 4.52
N ASP A 311 -21.02 17.51 5.38
CA ASP A 311 -21.06 18.93 4.98
C ASP A 311 -19.89 19.36 4.07
N TRP A 312 -20.01 20.55 3.47
CA TRP A 312 -19.03 21.10 2.55
C TRP A 312 -17.65 21.32 3.20
N GLU A 313 -16.61 20.92 2.48
CA GLU A 313 -15.22 21.25 2.75
C GLU A 313 -14.71 22.26 1.72
N PHE A 314 -13.86 23.17 2.17
CA PHE A 314 -13.37 24.35 1.48
C PHE A 314 -11.86 24.34 1.43
N ILE A 315 -11.30 24.79 0.30
CA ILE A 315 -9.86 24.82 0.06
C ILE A 315 -9.44 26.23 -0.39
N VAL A 316 -8.38 26.76 0.20
CA VAL A 316 -7.74 28.01 -0.20
C VAL A 316 -6.33 27.72 -0.68
N TYR A 317 -5.96 28.30 -1.81
CA TYR A 317 -4.68 28.08 -2.48
C TYR A 317 -3.81 29.32 -2.49
N ASP A 318 -2.49 29.13 -2.46
CA ASP A 318 -1.55 30.21 -2.74
C ASP A 318 -1.35 30.47 -4.25
N LYS A 319 -0.42 31.39 -4.56
CA LYS A 319 -0.10 31.78 -5.94
C LYS A 319 0.58 30.67 -6.75
N LEU A 320 1.13 29.66 -6.08
CA LEU A 320 1.78 28.48 -6.67
C LEU A 320 0.80 27.29 -6.74
N ASP A 321 -0.50 27.51 -6.57
CA ASP A 321 -1.54 26.48 -6.61
C ASP A 321 -1.38 25.39 -5.53
N ARG A 322 -0.74 25.73 -4.40
CA ARG A 322 -0.62 24.84 -3.25
C ARG A 322 -1.75 25.11 -2.24
N PRO A 323 -2.41 24.08 -1.68
CA PRO A 323 -3.38 24.27 -0.60
C PRO A 323 -2.70 24.86 0.64
N VAL A 324 -3.18 26.01 1.11
CA VAL A 324 -2.67 26.68 2.33
C VAL A 324 -3.68 26.67 3.48
N ALA A 325 -4.96 26.45 3.20
CA ALA A 325 -5.96 26.23 4.22
C ALA A 325 -7.06 25.27 3.74
N THR A 326 -7.52 24.40 4.63
CA THR A 326 -8.68 23.52 4.42
C THR A 326 -9.61 23.55 5.63
N GLY A 327 -10.91 23.36 5.44
CA GLY A 327 -11.86 23.27 6.54
C GLY A 327 -13.30 23.13 6.06
N PRO A 328 -14.28 23.05 6.95
CA PRO A 328 -14.15 23.12 8.40
C PRO A 328 -13.50 21.86 8.96
N ALA A 329 -12.68 22.03 9.98
CA ALA A 329 -12.15 20.94 10.80
C ALA A 329 -12.46 21.24 12.26
N PHE A 330 -12.84 20.21 13.03
CA PHE A 330 -12.95 20.33 14.48
C PHE A 330 -11.65 20.84 15.10
N ASP A 331 -11.73 21.37 16.31
CA ASP A 331 -10.55 21.72 17.05
C ASP A 331 -9.75 20.47 17.45
N PRO A 332 -8.42 20.60 17.62
CA PRO A 332 -7.58 19.45 17.96
C PRO A 332 -7.87 18.79 19.32
N TYR A 333 -8.63 19.41 20.21
CA TYR A 333 -8.80 18.98 21.61
C TYR A 333 -10.22 18.47 21.93
N GLY A 334 -11.12 18.36 20.94
CA GLY A 334 -12.46 17.81 21.12
C GLY A 334 -13.46 18.73 21.82
N THR A 335 -13.32 20.06 21.67
CA THR A 335 -14.34 21.02 22.13
C THR A 335 -15.52 21.15 21.17
N GLN A 336 -15.46 20.47 20.02
CA GLN A 336 -16.44 20.52 18.92
C GLN A 336 -16.56 21.90 18.25
N THR A 337 -15.58 22.78 18.43
CA THR A 337 -15.49 24.04 17.68
C THR A 337 -14.82 23.79 16.34
N THR A 338 -15.15 24.58 15.31
CA THR A 338 -14.62 24.37 13.95
C THR A 338 -13.71 25.51 13.51
N GLY A 339 -12.69 25.20 12.72
CA GLY A 339 -11.75 26.17 12.17
C GLY A 339 -11.06 25.70 10.90
N TRP A 340 -10.02 26.44 10.51
CA TRP A 340 -9.20 26.12 9.34
C TRP A 340 -7.95 25.33 9.75
N MET A 341 -7.70 24.23 9.07
CA MET A 341 -6.38 23.59 9.01
C MET A 341 -5.48 24.38 8.08
N ILE A 342 -4.28 24.71 8.52
CA ILE A 342 -3.33 25.57 7.81
C ILE A 342 -2.07 24.79 7.45
N THR A 343 -1.57 24.98 6.23
CA THR A 343 -0.29 24.43 5.77
C THR A 343 0.60 25.57 5.27
N GLN A 344 1.80 25.66 5.82
CA GLN A 344 2.82 26.63 5.41
C GLN A 344 3.97 25.91 4.71
N TYR A 345 4.48 26.53 3.66
CA TYR A 345 5.55 25.99 2.82
C TYR A 345 6.77 26.89 2.82
N ASP A 346 7.94 26.32 2.56
CA ASP A 346 9.11 27.10 2.19
C ASP A 346 9.10 27.48 0.69
N VAL A 347 10.18 28.16 0.29
CA VAL A 347 10.42 28.57 -1.10
C VAL A 347 10.61 27.40 -2.08
N PHE A 348 10.83 26.18 -1.56
CA PHE A 348 11.00 24.96 -2.36
C PHE A 348 9.73 24.10 -2.41
N GLY A 349 8.63 24.54 -1.81
CA GLY A 349 7.38 23.76 -1.79
C GLY A 349 7.31 22.67 -0.73
N ARG A 350 8.25 22.63 0.21
CA ARG A 350 8.21 21.67 1.32
C ARG A 350 7.38 22.24 2.45
N VAL A 351 6.55 21.39 3.08
CA VAL A 351 5.76 21.77 4.25
C VAL A 351 6.71 22.08 5.40
N THR A 352 6.68 23.32 5.90
CA THR A 352 7.47 23.77 7.05
C THR A 352 6.70 23.68 8.34
N GLN A 353 5.41 24.02 8.33
CA GLN A 353 4.55 24.00 9.51
C GLN A 353 3.10 23.70 9.13
N THR A 354 2.38 23.04 10.04
CA THR A 354 0.91 22.94 9.99
C THR A 354 0.30 23.52 11.26
N GLY A 355 -0.95 23.92 11.20
CA GLY A 355 -1.66 24.46 12.37
C GLY A 355 -3.17 24.38 12.25
N TRP A 356 -3.87 24.68 13.33
CA TRP A 356 -5.32 24.87 13.35
C TRP A 356 -5.65 26.28 13.83
N LYS A 357 -6.50 26.98 13.08
CA LYS A 357 -6.87 28.36 13.34
C LYS A 357 -8.37 28.47 13.58
N ASN A 358 -8.75 28.95 14.77
CA ASN A 358 -10.13 29.24 15.10
C ASN A 358 -10.61 30.47 14.31
N ALA A 359 -11.33 30.22 13.22
CA ALA A 359 -11.96 31.24 12.39
C ALA A 359 -13.13 30.61 11.64
N THR A 360 -14.13 31.42 11.32
CA THR A 360 -15.33 30.96 10.59
C THR A 360 -14.97 30.38 9.22
N VAL A 361 -15.53 29.21 8.92
CA VAL A 361 -15.35 28.51 7.64
C VAL A 361 -16.68 28.45 6.91
N THR A 362 -16.77 29.21 5.81
CA THR A 362 -17.91 29.21 4.89
C THR A 362 -17.38 29.47 3.48
N ASP A 363 -18.24 29.35 2.47
CA ASP A 363 -17.99 29.78 1.09
C ASP A 363 -17.53 31.25 1.01
N VAL A 364 -18.17 32.14 1.78
CA VAL A 364 -17.83 33.57 1.85
C VAL A 364 -16.45 33.81 2.46
N THR A 365 -16.12 33.14 3.57
CA THR A 365 -14.80 33.31 4.19
C THR A 365 -13.69 32.67 3.35
N ARG A 366 -13.96 31.54 2.69
CA ARG A 366 -13.09 30.91 1.68
C ARG A 366 -12.77 31.90 0.56
N TYR A 367 -13.77 32.56 -0.02
CA TYR A 367 -13.57 33.57 -1.07
C TYR A 367 -12.75 34.77 -0.61
N THR A 368 -13.09 35.31 0.57
CA THR A 368 -12.40 36.47 1.14
C THR A 368 -10.93 36.15 1.42
N ASN A 369 -10.65 34.96 1.97
CA ASN A 369 -9.29 34.47 2.21
C ASN A 369 -8.53 34.25 0.92
N GLN A 370 -9.14 33.63 -0.10
CA GLN A 370 -8.54 33.44 -1.42
C GLN A 370 -8.16 34.78 -2.07
N THR A 371 -9.04 35.79 -1.96
CA THR A 371 -8.78 37.15 -2.48
C THR A 371 -7.62 37.83 -1.75
N SER A 372 -7.55 37.68 -0.43
CA SER A 372 -6.44 38.19 0.39
C SER A 372 -5.10 37.56 -0.03
N VAL A 373 -5.06 36.22 -0.14
CA VAL A 373 -3.86 35.47 -0.56
C VAL A 373 -3.43 35.85 -1.99
N ASN A 374 -4.37 35.97 -2.92
CA ASN A 374 -4.10 36.42 -4.29
C ASN A 374 -3.47 37.83 -4.32
N SER A 375 -3.88 38.70 -3.40
CA SER A 375 -3.35 40.06 -3.26
C SER A 375 -2.01 40.13 -2.51
N GLY A 376 -1.47 39.00 -2.05
CA GLY A 376 -0.22 38.92 -1.29
C GLY A 376 -0.38 39.04 0.23
N GLY A 377 -1.61 39.03 0.74
CA GLY A 377 -1.89 38.92 2.17
C GLY A 377 -1.65 37.50 2.71
N ASN A 378 -1.51 37.37 4.03
CA ASN A 378 -1.43 36.09 4.72
C ASN A 378 -2.46 36.02 5.87
N PRO A 379 -3.73 35.67 5.59
CA PRO A 379 -4.77 35.56 6.61
C PRO A 379 -4.52 34.38 7.59
N PHE A 380 -3.58 33.49 7.26
CA PHE A 380 -3.30 32.25 7.97
C PHE A 380 -1.99 32.30 8.77
N THR A 381 -1.65 33.47 9.30
CA THR A 381 -0.53 33.60 10.24
C THR A 381 -0.84 32.82 11.52
N LEU A 382 0.02 31.85 11.84
CA LEU A 382 -0.10 30.98 13.01
C LEU A 382 0.66 31.57 14.20
N THR A 383 0.00 31.64 15.35
CA THR A 383 0.61 31.87 16.66
C THR A 383 1.18 30.57 17.22
N GLN A 384 2.04 30.65 18.23
CA GLN A 384 2.68 29.46 18.81
C GLN A 384 1.69 28.39 19.28
N ASN A 385 0.51 28.78 19.78
CA ASN A 385 -0.49 27.84 20.27
C ASN A 385 -1.33 27.17 19.17
N GLU A 386 -1.39 27.79 17.98
CA GLU A 386 -2.09 27.29 16.79
C GLU A 386 -1.25 26.30 15.98
N ILE A 387 0.09 26.28 16.18
CA ILE A 387 0.99 25.37 15.46
C ILE A 387 0.80 23.93 15.98
N LEU A 388 0.66 23.01 15.03
CA LEU A 388 0.48 21.58 15.23
C LEU A 388 1.75 20.80 14.89
N THR A 389 2.43 21.15 13.79
CA THR A 389 3.70 20.52 13.41
C THR A 389 4.71 21.53 12.89
N LYS A 390 6.00 21.20 13.00
CA LYS A 390 7.11 21.86 12.31
C LYS A 390 8.04 20.82 11.72
N ASN A 391 8.50 21.07 10.50
CA ASN A 391 9.49 20.26 9.80
C ASN A 391 10.75 21.09 9.54
N TYR A 392 11.90 20.51 9.84
CA TYR A 392 13.22 21.11 9.65
C TYR A 392 13.95 20.39 8.52
N TYR A 393 14.63 21.16 7.68
CA TYR A 393 15.38 20.66 6.54
C TYR A 393 16.76 21.30 6.50
N ASP A 394 17.65 20.76 5.66
CA ASP A 394 18.87 21.40 5.18
C ASP A 394 20.02 21.61 6.17
N ASP A 395 19.76 21.56 7.48
CA ASP A 395 20.76 21.61 8.55
C ASP A 395 20.19 21.13 9.90
N TYR A 396 21.03 21.15 10.93
CA TYR A 396 20.69 20.71 12.29
C TYR A 396 20.53 21.89 13.28
N THR A 397 20.33 23.11 12.78
CA THR A 397 20.29 24.34 13.60
C THR A 397 18.88 24.64 14.14
N PHE A 398 18.33 23.72 14.92
CA PHE A 398 17.03 23.87 15.59
C PHE A 398 17.12 23.42 17.05
N ALA A 399 16.13 23.79 17.87
CA ALA A 399 16.18 23.68 19.34
C ALA A 399 16.42 22.25 19.87
N SER A 400 15.93 21.23 19.18
CA SER A 400 16.12 19.80 19.48
C SER A 400 17.20 19.14 18.61
N GLY A 401 18.02 19.93 17.92
CA GLY A 401 19.05 19.44 17.00
C GLY A 401 20.21 18.75 17.72
N PRO A 402 20.85 17.75 17.08
CA PRO A 402 22.02 17.06 17.63
C PRO A 402 23.27 17.96 17.62
N SER A 403 24.20 17.72 18.55
CA SER A 403 25.52 18.34 18.55
C SER A 403 26.53 17.48 17.79
N PHE A 404 27.41 18.10 17.00
CA PHE A 404 28.42 17.42 16.17
C PHE A 404 29.85 17.61 16.71
N PRO A 405 30.78 16.68 16.42
CA PRO A 405 30.65 15.49 15.56
C PRO A 405 29.91 14.33 16.25
N VAL A 406 29.15 13.55 15.48
CA VAL A 406 28.47 12.33 15.94
C VAL A 406 28.95 11.13 15.13
N THR A 407 29.16 10.00 15.80
CA THR A 407 29.38 8.68 15.17
C THR A 407 28.30 7.73 15.67
N VAL A 408 27.66 7.00 14.75
CA VAL A 408 26.58 6.04 15.05
C VAL A 408 26.98 4.65 14.55
N GLU A 409 27.10 3.68 15.45
CA GLU A 409 27.57 2.31 15.14
C GLU A 409 28.85 2.27 14.29
N GLY A 410 29.79 3.20 14.58
CA GLY A 410 31.07 3.34 13.85
C GLY A 410 31.00 4.14 12.55
N GLN A 411 29.83 4.65 12.15
CA GLN A 411 29.64 5.46 10.95
C GLN A 411 29.59 6.95 11.31
N PRO A 412 30.40 7.83 10.70
CA PRO A 412 30.32 9.27 10.93
C PRO A 412 29.05 9.84 10.31
N ALA A 413 28.31 10.64 11.10
CA ALA A 413 27.18 11.40 10.59
C ALA A 413 27.66 12.62 9.79
N THR A 414 27.01 12.93 8.68
CA THR A 414 27.31 14.10 7.85
C THR A 414 26.48 15.32 8.27
N THR A 415 27.05 16.51 8.15
CA THR A 415 26.32 17.80 8.25
C THR A 415 25.94 18.36 6.88
N ALA A 416 26.40 17.73 5.79
CA ALA A 416 26.11 18.14 4.42
C ALA A 416 24.73 17.64 3.97
N VAL A 417 23.66 18.03 4.66
CA VAL A 417 22.29 17.49 4.54
C VAL A 417 21.32 18.39 3.79
N LYS A 418 21.81 19.21 2.86
CA LYS A 418 20.97 20.06 2.01
C LYS A 418 19.99 19.21 1.20
N GLY A 419 18.71 19.58 1.21
CA GLY A 419 17.60 18.87 0.61
C GLY A 419 16.92 17.83 1.52
N MET A 420 17.56 17.43 2.62
CA MET A 420 17.07 16.34 3.48
C MET A 420 16.18 16.86 4.61
N PRO A 421 15.15 16.09 5.04
CA PRO A 421 14.46 16.32 6.30
C PRO A 421 15.38 15.97 7.47
N THR A 422 15.67 16.93 8.35
CA THR A 422 16.65 16.79 9.44
C THR A 422 16.01 16.67 10.81
N GLY A 423 14.79 17.16 10.97
CA GLY A 423 14.02 16.96 12.19
C GLY A 423 12.57 17.38 12.08
N SER A 424 11.82 17.10 13.13
CA SER A 424 10.42 17.49 13.25
C SER A 424 10.05 17.82 14.70
N TRP A 425 8.98 18.59 14.86
CA TRP A 425 8.32 18.88 16.12
C TRP A 425 6.82 18.63 15.90
N VAL A 426 6.20 17.81 16.73
CA VAL A 426 4.79 17.44 16.64
C VAL A 426 4.14 17.70 17.98
N LYS A 427 3.06 18.48 17.99
CA LYS A 427 2.32 18.79 19.22
C LYS A 427 1.61 17.55 19.75
N VAL A 428 1.58 17.38 21.07
CA VAL A 428 0.68 16.42 21.73
C VAL A 428 -0.59 17.15 22.15
N LEU A 429 -1.74 16.56 21.83
CA LEU A 429 -3.06 17.18 21.97
C LEU A 429 -3.70 16.81 23.32
N ASP A 430 -2.97 17.05 24.40
CA ASP A 430 -3.39 16.72 25.77
C ASP A 430 -4.36 17.75 26.37
N ALA A 431 -4.09 19.04 26.20
CA ALA A 431 -4.94 20.12 26.67
C ALA A 431 -4.74 21.42 25.87
N VAL A 432 -5.80 22.25 25.82
CA VAL A 432 -5.74 23.58 25.22
C VAL A 432 -4.65 24.42 25.91
N GLY A 433 -3.74 24.97 25.12
CA GLY A 433 -2.61 25.78 25.62
C GLY A 433 -1.40 24.99 26.11
N SER A 434 -1.44 23.66 26.07
CA SER A 434 -0.28 22.83 26.37
C SER A 434 0.88 23.04 25.40
N THR A 435 2.09 22.83 25.92
CA THR A 435 3.36 22.87 25.17
C THR A 435 3.98 21.48 24.98
N SER A 436 3.30 20.43 25.44
CA SER A 436 3.68 19.03 25.26
C SER A 436 3.89 18.73 23.77
N SER A 437 4.99 18.08 23.45
CA SER A 437 5.38 17.78 22.07
C SER A 437 6.34 16.61 22.00
N GLU A 438 6.36 15.98 20.84
CA GLU A 438 7.36 15.01 20.43
C GLU A 438 8.32 15.70 19.45
N THR A 439 9.62 15.46 19.63
CA THR A 439 10.64 16.02 18.73
C THR A 439 11.49 14.92 18.16
N THR A 440 11.76 15.01 16.86
CA THR A 440 12.57 14.01 16.16
C THR A 440 13.74 14.67 15.45
N TYR A 441 14.87 13.99 15.40
CA TYR A 441 15.91 14.29 14.42
C TYR A 441 16.41 13.01 13.75
N THR A 442 16.89 13.18 12.51
CA THR A 442 17.45 12.09 11.70
C THR A 442 18.88 12.41 11.33
N LEU A 443 19.82 11.52 11.65
CA LEU A 443 21.20 11.62 11.21
C LEU A 443 21.41 10.80 9.96
N TYR A 444 22.18 11.36 9.02
CA TYR A 444 22.52 10.71 7.77
C TYR A 444 24.02 10.42 7.69
N ASP A 445 24.39 9.39 6.95
CA ASP A 445 25.77 9.18 6.52
C ASP A 445 26.14 10.08 5.32
N ALA A 446 27.40 10.00 4.86
CA ALA A 446 27.87 10.77 3.71
C ALA A 446 27.18 10.44 2.36
N LYS A 447 26.35 9.38 2.31
CA LYS A 447 25.53 8.99 1.17
C LYS A 447 24.06 9.35 1.35
N TYR A 448 23.72 10.19 2.34
CA TYR A 448 22.36 10.63 2.64
C TYR A 448 21.43 9.50 3.11
N ARG A 449 21.98 8.41 3.66
CA ARG A 449 21.18 7.30 4.20
C ARG A 449 20.96 7.50 5.70
N PRO A 450 19.74 7.30 6.23
CA PRO A 450 19.47 7.47 7.65
C PRO A 450 20.24 6.40 8.44
N ILE A 451 21.01 6.85 9.44
CA ILE A 451 21.79 5.99 10.35
C ILE A 451 21.37 6.15 11.81
N ARG A 452 20.63 7.21 12.14
CA ARG A 452 19.92 7.36 13.42
C ARG A 452 18.61 8.05 13.19
N VAL A 453 17.57 7.58 13.88
CA VAL A 453 16.38 8.38 14.17
C VAL A 453 16.21 8.43 15.67
N ARG A 454 16.07 9.63 16.23
CA ARG A 454 15.80 9.81 17.65
C ARG A 454 14.55 10.64 17.84
N THR A 455 13.56 10.07 18.49
CA THR A 455 12.31 10.73 18.90
C THR A 455 12.32 10.91 20.41
N THR A 456 12.25 12.14 20.88
CA THR A 456 12.02 12.49 22.29
C THR A 456 10.52 12.58 22.50
N ASN A 457 10.00 11.83 23.46
CA ASN A 457 8.57 11.79 23.74
C ASN A 457 8.13 12.91 24.69
N PHE A 458 6.81 13.08 24.79
CA PHE A 458 6.20 14.13 25.61
C PHE A 458 6.36 13.94 27.14
N LEU A 459 6.79 12.75 27.59
CA LEU A 459 7.07 12.42 28.99
C LEU A 459 8.54 12.70 29.39
N GLY A 460 9.35 13.26 28.46
CA GLY A 460 10.77 13.55 28.66
C GLY A 460 11.70 12.33 28.47
N GLY A 461 11.15 11.21 28.02
CA GLY A 461 11.88 10.03 27.56
C GLY A 461 12.24 10.12 26.08
N TYR A 462 12.73 9.02 25.50
CA TYR A 462 13.08 8.95 24.08
C TYR A 462 13.11 7.52 23.53
N THR A 463 12.95 7.40 22.23
CA THR A 463 13.33 6.22 21.45
C THR A 463 14.41 6.63 20.45
N GLU A 464 15.57 5.99 20.51
CA GLU A 464 16.70 6.20 19.59
C GLU A 464 16.98 4.89 18.87
N VAL A 465 16.88 4.91 17.53
CA VAL A 465 17.16 3.76 16.67
C VAL A 465 18.43 4.05 15.88
N ASP A 466 19.48 3.29 16.16
CA ASP A 466 20.79 3.38 15.52
C ASP A 466 20.95 2.24 14.51
N THR A 467 21.26 2.55 13.26
CA THR A 467 21.35 1.57 12.16
C THR A 467 22.77 1.50 11.60
N GLN A 468 23.35 0.31 11.64
CA GLN A 468 24.59 0.00 10.93
C GLN A 468 24.27 -0.47 9.52
N LEU A 469 24.73 0.28 8.51
CA LEU A 469 24.52 -0.06 7.11
C LEU A 469 25.81 -0.63 6.50
N ASP A 470 25.67 -1.54 5.56
CA ASP A 470 26.76 -1.87 4.66
C ASP A 470 26.98 -0.76 3.61
N TRP A 471 27.94 -0.94 2.71
CA TRP A 471 28.20 0.06 1.66
C TRP A 471 27.04 0.21 0.67
N ALA A 472 26.25 -0.84 0.43
CA ALA A 472 25.12 -0.84 -0.49
C ALA A 472 23.81 -0.31 0.13
N GLY A 473 23.75 -0.22 1.47
CA GLY A 473 22.59 0.29 2.21
C GLY A 473 21.77 -0.80 2.90
N LYS A 474 22.24 -2.04 2.97
CA LYS A 474 21.59 -3.10 3.74
C LYS A 474 21.87 -2.91 5.22
N VAL A 475 20.86 -3.16 6.05
CA VAL A 475 20.97 -3.07 7.51
C VAL A 475 21.68 -4.30 8.04
N LEU A 476 22.85 -4.15 8.65
CA LEU A 476 23.59 -5.25 9.28
C LEU A 476 23.24 -5.40 10.77
N LYS A 477 22.95 -4.27 11.42
CA LYS A 477 22.63 -4.19 12.84
C LYS A 477 21.69 -3.02 13.09
N SER A 478 20.72 -3.20 13.96
CA SER A 478 19.88 -2.14 14.52
C SER A 478 20.02 -2.14 16.04
N VAL A 479 20.15 -0.97 16.67
CA VAL A 479 20.16 -0.83 18.13
C VAL A 479 19.10 0.18 18.51
N THR A 480 18.05 -0.27 19.21
CA THR A 480 17.08 0.65 19.79
C THR A 480 17.37 0.88 21.25
N LYS A 481 17.39 2.15 21.67
CA LYS A 481 17.39 2.56 23.07
C LYS A 481 16.07 3.25 23.36
N HIS A 482 15.27 2.62 24.22
CA HIS A 482 14.00 3.15 24.66
C HIS A 482 14.08 3.59 26.12
N LYS A 483 13.63 4.81 26.39
CA LYS A 483 13.51 5.38 27.72
C LYS A 483 12.11 5.97 27.85
N TYR A 484 11.33 5.45 28.78
CA TYR A 484 9.93 5.84 28.96
C TYR A 484 9.75 7.33 29.32
N ASN A 485 10.42 7.78 30.39
CA ASN A 485 10.38 9.16 30.88
C ASN A 485 11.77 9.60 31.38
N SER A 486 11.88 10.81 31.93
CA SER A 486 13.16 11.35 32.42
C SER A 486 13.84 10.50 33.51
N ASN A 487 13.08 9.76 34.33
CA ASN A 487 13.56 8.98 35.47
C ASN A 487 13.69 7.47 35.18
N ALA A 488 13.10 6.97 34.10
CA ALA A 488 13.09 5.56 33.77
C ALA A 488 14.47 5.02 33.37
N ALA A 489 14.68 3.72 33.60
CA ALA A 489 15.83 3.01 33.04
C ALA A 489 15.71 2.89 31.51
N VAL A 490 16.85 2.80 30.83
CA VAL A 490 16.89 2.57 29.38
C VAL A 490 16.79 1.07 29.11
N VAL A 491 15.85 0.67 28.26
CA VAL A 491 15.80 -0.66 27.65
C VAL A 491 16.54 -0.57 26.32
N THR A 492 17.54 -1.41 26.11
CA THR A 492 18.30 -1.49 24.87
C THR A 492 18.00 -2.80 24.17
N THR A 493 17.52 -2.75 22.93
CA THR A 493 17.41 -3.90 22.04
C THR A 493 18.48 -3.83 20.98
N THR A 494 19.02 -4.97 20.57
CA THR A 494 20.00 -5.08 19.49
C THR A 494 19.57 -6.20 18.56
N GLU A 495 19.33 -5.84 17.31
CA GLU A 495 19.03 -6.76 16.22
C GLU A 495 20.23 -6.90 15.30
N THR A 496 20.49 -8.12 14.83
CA THR A 496 21.53 -8.36 13.81
C THR A 496 20.99 -9.18 12.66
N PHE A 497 21.44 -8.85 11.46
CA PHE A 497 20.94 -9.39 10.20
C PHE A 497 22.09 -9.96 9.38
N SER A 498 21.92 -11.17 8.86
CA SER A 498 22.84 -11.76 7.89
C SER A 498 22.13 -12.06 6.59
N TYR A 499 22.79 -11.78 5.49
CA TYR A 499 22.24 -11.93 4.15
C TYR A 499 23.04 -12.95 3.34
N SER A 500 22.39 -13.57 2.37
CA SER A 500 23.08 -14.32 1.32
C SER A 500 23.90 -13.38 0.43
N ALA A 501 24.76 -13.96 -0.41
CA ALA A 501 25.49 -13.18 -1.43
C ALA A 501 24.54 -12.47 -2.41
N GLN A 502 23.32 -12.98 -2.59
CA GLN A 502 22.25 -12.44 -3.42
C GLN A 502 21.32 -11.47 -2.66
N ASP A 503 21.73 -10.97 -1.48
CA ASP A 503 21.00 -9.98 -0.67
C ASP A 503 19.66 -10.46 -0.07
N LYS A 504 19.43 -11.78 0.01
CA LYS A 504 18.27 -12.35 0.71
C LYS A 504 18.55 -12.42 2.22
N LEU A 505 17.61 -12.05 3.09
CA LEU A 505 17.79 -12.14 4.54
C LEU A 505 17.79 -13.60 5.00
N VAL A 506 18.90 -14.09 5.53
CA VAL A 506 19.06 -15.49 5.95
C VAL A 506 18.85 -15.66 7.44
N LEU A 507 19.36 -14.74 8.27
CA LEU A 507 19.37 -14.89 9.72
C LEU A 507 19.06 -13.56 10.40
N HIS A 508 18.17 -13.60 11.38
CA HIS A 508 17.80 -12.47 12.24
C HIS A 508 17.81 -12.88 13.70
N LYS A 509 18.49 -12.07 14.51
CA LYS A 509 18.69 -12.32 15.95
C LYS A 509 18.39 -11.07 16.74
N HIS A 510 17.99 -11.24 18.00
CA HIS A 510 17.59 -10.16 18.89
C HIS A 510 18.23 -10.34 20.28
N LYS A 511 18.66 -9.25 20.88
CA LYS A 511 19.26 -9.23 22.22
C LYS A 511 18.69 -8.06 23.03
N ILE A 512 18.32 -8.31 24.28
CA ILE A 512 17.80 -7.30 25.20
C ILE A 512 18.83 -7.02 26.28
N ASN A 513 19.23 -5.76 26.44
CA ASN A 513 20.21 -5.29 27.40
C ASN A 513 21.48 -6.17 27.37
N SER A 514 21.85 -6.75 28.51
CA SER A 514 22.96 -7.67 28.66
C SER A 514 22.56 -9.16 28.68
N GLN A 515 21.30 -9.49 28.34
CA GLN A 515 20.83 -10.87 28.30
C GLN A 515 21.43 -11.66 27.13
N SER A 516 21.21 -12.98 27.11
CA SER A 516 21.57 -13.83 25.97
C SER A 516 20.84 -13.37 24.70
N GLU A 517 21.51 -13.56 23.56
CA GLU A 517 20.90 -13.33 22.25
C GLU A 517 19.94 -14.48 21.92
N GLU A 518 18.83 -14.15 21.28
CA GLU A 518 17.74 -15.06 20.89
C GLU A 518 17.63 -15.09 19.36
N LEU A 519 17.36 -16.27 18.78
CA LEU A 519 16.99 -16.40 17.38
C LEU A 519 15.59 -15.81 17.18
N ILE A 520 15.44 -14.88 16.22
CA ILE A 520 14.10 -14.49 15.77
C ILE A 520 13.68 -15.39 14.62
N ALA A 521 14.49 -15.40 13.55
CA ALA A 521 14.19 -16.18 12.35
C ALA A 521 15.45 -16.62 11.60
N LYS A 522 15.40 -17.80 11.00
CA LYS A 522 16.30 -18.22 9.92
C LYS A 522 15.49 -18.64 8.70
N ASN A 523 15.66 -17.92 7.60
CA ASN A 523 14.90 -18.12 6.36
C ASN A 523 15.62 -19.04 5.40
N THR A 524 14.85 -19.89 4.71
CA THR A 524 15.30 -20.73 3.61
C THR A 524 14.53 -20.37 2.34
N TYR A 525 15.24 -20.15 1.25
CA TYR A 525 14.66 -19.79 -0.05
C TYR A 525 14.90 -20.88 -1.09
N ASP A 526 13.98 -20.98 -2.03
CA ASP A 526 14.18 -21.75 -3.25
C ASP A 526 15.17 -21.05 -4.21
N GLU A 527 15.49 -21.72 -5.31
CA GLU A 527 16.44 -21.24 -6.31
C GLU A 527 15.97 -19.97 -7.02
N LEU A 528 14.66 -19.70 -7.09
CA LEU A 528 14.12 -18.50 -7.72
C LEU A 528 14.04 -17.28 -6.79
N GLY A 529 14.05 -17.45 -5.47
CA GLY A 529 13.80 -16.33 -4.56
C GLY A 529 12.68 -16.50 -3.56
N GLN A 530 11.86 -17.53 -3.69
CA GLN A 530 10.66 -17.69 -2.88
C GLN A 530 11.03 -18.27 -1.51
N LEU A 531 10.49 -17.68 -0.44
CA LEU A 531 10.66 -18.18 0.93
C LEU A 531 9.91 -19.51 1.04
N ILE A 532 10.59 -20.60 1.39
CA ILE A 532 9.96 -21.93 1.47
C ILE A 532 9.91 -22.48 2.89
N SER A 533 10.80 -22.01 3.78
CA SER A 533 10.72 -22.35 5.20
C SER A 533 11.41 -21.35 6.10
N LYS A 534 11.05 -21.38 7.39
CA LYS A 534 11.62 -20.54 8.42
C LYS A 534 11.75 -21.28 9.75
N ASN A 535 12.94 -21.29 10.35
CA ASN A 535 13.10 -21.68 11.75
C ASN A 535 12.87 -20.44 12.63
N VAL A 536 11.93 -20.51 13.57
CA VAL A 536 11.48 -19.38 14.39
C VAL A 536 11.76 -19.64 15.86
N GLY A 537 12.39 -18.65 16.51
CA GLY A 537 12.55 -18.60 17.96
C GLY A 537 13.62 -19.51 18.55
N GLY A 538 14.06 -19.18 19.77
CA GLY A 538 14.85 -20.04 20.64
C GLY A 538 16.31 -19.60 20.83
N SER A 539 16.97 -20.23 21.79
CA SER A 539 18.35 -19.87 22.19
C SER A 539 19.44 -20.33 21.22
N ASN A 540 19.10 -21.16 20.21
CA ASN A 540 20.06 -21.56 19.17
C ASN A 540 20.17 -20.49 18.08
N THR A 541 21.03 -19.50 18.33
CA THR A 541 21.24 -18.35 17.43
C THR A 541 21.87 -18.68 16.07
N THR A 542 22.31 -19.92 15.82
CA THR A 542 22.71 -20.37 14.46
C THR A 542 21.51 -20.67 13.56
N GLY A 543 20.32 -20.79 14.17
CA GLY A 543 19.08 -21.24 13.54
C GLY A 543 19.15 -22.65 12.95
N ALA A 544 20.12 -23.47 13.37
CA ALA A 544 20.13 -24.90 13.01
C ALA A 544 18.87 -25.63 13.53
N THR A 545 18.34 -25.16 14.66
CA THR A 545 17.04 -25.54 15.21
C THR A 545 16.30 -24.27 15.65
N GLY A 546 14.99 -24.20 15.43
CA GLY A 546 14.11 -23.19 16.04
C GLY A 546 13.15 -23.83 17.05
N LEU A 547 12.35 -23.02 17.74
CA LEU A 547 11.21 -23.52 18.53
C LEU A 547 10.12 -24.12 17.63
N GLN A 548 9.97 -23.55 16.43
CA GLN A 548 9.08 -24.02 15.38
C GLN A 548 9.78 -23.91 14.03
N LYS A 549 9.40 -24.79 13.10
CA LYS A 549 9.78 -24.70 11.69
C LYS A 549 8.51 -24.44 10.89
N VAL A 550 8.46 -23.32 10.20
CA VAL A 550 7.29 -22.90 9.43
C VAL A 550 7.58 -23.11 7.95
N ASP A 551 6.86 -24.02 7.29
CA ASP A 551 7.01 -24.35 5.88
C ASP A 551 5.91 -23.70 5.04
N TYR A 552 6.27 -23.20 3.84
CA TYR A 552 5.36 -22.51 2.93
C TYR A 552 5.28 -23.23 1.58
N LYS A 553 4.08 -23.37 1.04
CA LYS A 553 3.85 -23.85 -0.34
C LYS A 553 3.06 -22.83 -1.14
N TYR A 554 3.36 -22.75 -2.43
CA TYR A 554 2.75 -21.78 -3.34
C TYR A 554 2.26 -22.46 -4.61
N ASN A 555 1.31 -21.82 -5.30
CA ASN A 555 0.98 -22.18 -6.66
C ASN A 555 1.95 -21.54 -7.68
N ILE A 556 1.80 -21.89 -8.95
CA ILE A 556 2.62 -21.41 -10.06
C ILE A 556 2.53 -19.89 -10.31
N ARG A 557 1.46 -19.25 -9.83
CA ARG A 557 1.26 -17.79 -9.86
C ARG A 557 1.85 -17.11 -8.61
N GLY A 558 2.51 -17.87 -7.74
CA GLY A 558 3.13 -17.40 -6.50
C GLY A 558 2.18 -17.24 -5.32
N TRP A 559 0.95 -17.75 -5.41
CA TRP A 559 -0.06 -17.61 -4.35
C TRP A 559 0.17 -18.61 -3.23
N LEU A 560 0.14 -18.17 -1.99
CA LEU A 560 0.25 -19.05 -0.82
C LEU A 560 -0.86 -20.12 -0.81
N LYS A 561 -0.48 -21.39 -0.78
CA LYS A 561 -1.42 -22.51 -0.64
C LYS A 561 -1.43 -23.11 0.76
N GLU A 562 -0.31 -23.08 1.46
CA GLU A 562 -0.16 -23.83 2.71
C GLU A 562 0.94 -23.22 3.60
N ILE A 563 0.67 -23.16 4.90
CA ILE A 563 1.60 -22.90 6.01
C ILE A 563 1.57 -24.15 6.88
N ASN A 564 2.64 -24.93 6.91
CA ASN A 564 2.71 -26.26 7.54
C ASN A 564 1.64 -27.24 7.03
N ASP A 565 1.82 -28.54 7.27
CA ASP A 565 0.91 -29.56 6.71
C ASP A 565 -0.37 -29.72 7.56
N VAL A 566 -1.51 -29.27 7.03
CA VAL A 566 -2.82 -29.41 7.72
C VAL A 566 -3.29 -30.86 7.87
N ALA A 567 -2.68 -31.82 7.15
CA ALA A 567 -2.98 -33.23 7.30
C ALA A 567 -2.22 -33.86 8.49
N ASN A 568 -1.03 -33.34 8.84
CA ASN A 568 -0.19 -33.91 9.89
C ASN A 568 0.78 -32.90 10.53
N LEU A 569 0.43 -32.43 11.74
CA LEU A 569 1.27 -31.55 12.55
C LEU A 569 2.54 -32.23 13.12
N ASN A 570 2.60 -33.58 13.14
CA ASN A 570 3.70 -34.29 13.80
C ASN A 570 5.00 -34.32 12.98
N THR A 571 4.98 -33.90 11.71
CA THR A 571 6.16 -34.00 10.83
C THR A 571 7.33 -33.17 11.36
N ASP A 572 7.05 -31.96 11.85
CA ASP A 572 8.04 -31.04 12.44
C ASP A 572 7.66 -30.56 13.86
N ASN A 573 6.69 -31.24 14.51
CA ASN A 573 6.05 -30.82 15.76
C ASN A 573 5.45 -29.41 15.67
N ASP A 574 4.69 -29.18 14.62
CA ASP A 574 4.03 -27.92 14.34
C ASP A 574 2.89 -27.68 15.33
N LEU A 575 2.83 -26.48 15.90
CA LEU A 575 1.70 -26.08 16.76
C LEU A 575 0.49 -25.61 15.96
N PHE A 576 0.68 -25.24 14.70
CA PHE A 576 -0.36 -24.71 13.83
C PHE A 576 -0.08 -25.01 12.36
N ALA A 577 -1.14 -25.27 11.60
CA ALA A 577 -1.10 -25.36 10.15
C ALA A 577 -2.32 -24.66 9.52
N PHE A 578 -2.13 -24.15 8.31
CA PHE A 578 -3.13 -23.42 7.53
C PHE A 578 -3.04 -23.76 6.06
N LYS A 579 -4.19 -23.93 5.38
CA LYS A 579 -4.25 -24.21 3.94
C LYS A 579 -5.30 -23.35 3.25
N ILE A 580 -5.03 -22.97 2.02
CA ILE A 580 -5.89 -22.14 1.17
C ILE A 580 -6.17 -22.87 -0.14
N HIS A 581 -7.44 -22.90 -0.52
CA HIS A 581 -7.89 -23.29 -1.86
C HIS A 581 -8.41 -22.07 -2.61
N TYR A 582 -8.04 -21.96 -3.89
CA TYR A 582 -8.54 -20.92 -4.81
C TYR A 582 -9.41 -21.56 -5.87
N ASN A 583 -8.78 -22.18 -6.87
CA ASN A 583 -9.40 -22.85 -8.01
C ASN A 583 -9.72 -24.33 -7.73
N GLU A 584 -9.88 -24.68 -6.45
CA GLU A 584 -10.12 -26.02 -5.92
C GLU A 584 -11.41 -25.97 -5.06
N GLY A 585 -11.90 -27.10 -4.58
CA GLY A 585 -13.09 -27.15 -3.71
C GLY A 585 -14.42 -27.17 -4.46
N VAL A 586 -15.52 -26.94 -3.73
CA VAL A 586 -16.90 -27.04 -4.25
C VAL A 586 -17.20 -25.90 -5.25
N THR A 587 -16.76 -24.69 -4.94
CA THR A 587 -16.94 -23.49 -5.77
C THR A 587 -15.57 -22.93 -6.12
N PRO A 588 -14.88 -23.48 -7.15
CA PRO A 588 -13.55 -23.03 -7.52
C PRO A 588 -13.57 -21.61 -8.08
N LEU A 589 -12.63 -20.78 -7.62
CA LEU A 589 -12.46 -19.39 -8.02
C LEU A 589 -11.11 -19.19 -8.72
N PHE A 590 -11.13 -18.50 -9.85
CA PHE A 590 -9.99 -18.37 -10.75
C PHE A 590 -9.37 -16.97 -10.73
N ASN A 591 -10.12 -15.99 -10.20
CA ASN A 591 -9.79 -14.56 -10.15
C ASN A 591 -8.98 -14.15 -8.91
N GLY A 592 -8.50 -15.11 -8.11
CA GLY A 592 -7.71 -14.87 -6.90
C GLY A 592 -8.50 -14.88 -5.59
N ASN A 593 -9.84 -14.84 -5.63
CA ASN A 593 -10.61 -15.06 -4.42
C ASN A 593 -10.35 -16.45 -3.82
N ILE A 594 -10.46 -16.53 -2.49
CA ILE A 594 -10.24 -17.74 -1.73
C ILE A 594 -11.56 -18.52 -1.66
N SER A 595 -11.57 -19.73 -2.21
CA SER A 595 -12.74 -20.62 -2.14
C SER A 595 -12.89 -21.25 -0.75
N GLU A 596 -11.78 -21.67 -0.13
CA GLU A 596 -11.79 -22.39 1.12
C GLU A 596 -10.50 -22.13 1.92
N THR A 597 -10.61 -22.10 3.24
CA THR A 597 -9.45 -22.15 4.15
C THR A 597 -9.59 -23.32 5.10
N PHE A 598 -8.45 -23.87 5.53
CA PHE A 598 -8.38 -24.95 6.50
C PHE A 598 -7.36 -24.59 7.57
N TRP A 599 -7.61 -25.00 8.80
CA TRP A 599 -6.63 -24.87 9.87
C TRP A 599 -6.69 -26.04 10.84
N ARG A 600 -5.57 -26.24 11.52
CA ARG A 600 -5.43 -27.21 12.59
C ARG A 600 -4.43 -26.68 13.61
N SER A 601 -4.69 -26.88 14.89
CA SER A 601 -3.76 -26.54 15.97
C SER A 601 -3.37 -27.76 16.79
N GLY A 602 -2.23 -27.66 17.47
CA GLY A 602 -1.68 -28.74 18.30
C GLY A 602 -2.47 -29.00 19.59
N SER A 603 -3.38 -28.09 19.99
CA SER A 603 -4.16 -28.21 21.23
C SER A 603 -5.17 -29.35 21.19
N ASP A 604 -5.88 -29.51 20.06
CA ASP A 604 -6.90 -30.54 19.87
C ASP A 604 -6.67 -31.42 18.63
N ASN A 605 -5.80 -30.99 17.71
CA ASN A 605 -5.50 -31.66 16.45
C ASN A 605 -6.73 -31.91 15.56
N ILE A 606 -7.78 -31.07 15.67
CA ILE A 606 -9.00 -31.14 14.86
C ILE A 606 -8.85 -30.26 13.61
N LEU A 607 -9.04 -30.86 12.43
CA LEU A 607 -9.09 -30.12 11.17
C LEU A 607 -10.41 -29.35 11.07
N ARG A 608 -10.30 -28.04 10.88
CA ARG A 608 -11.41 -27.12 10.67
C ARG A 608 -11.28 -26.47 9.31
N LYS A 609 -12.41 -26.02 8.76
CA LYS A 609 -12.48 -25.45 7.43
C LYS A 609 -13.56 -24.37 7.35
N TYR A 610 -13.29 -23.32 6.58
CA TYR A 610 -14.32 -22.48 5.98
C TYR A 610 -14.43 -22.73 4.46
N ALA A 611 -15.66 -22.82 3.94
CA ALA A 611 -15.97 -22.72 2.52
C ALA A 611 -16.72 -21.40 2.27
N TYR A 612 -16.20 -20.58 1.36
CA TYR A 612 -16.70 -19.24 1.12
C TYR A 612 -17.60 -19.17 -0.12
N GLN A 613 -18.64 -18.35 -0.04
CA GLN A 613 -19.45 -17.95 -1.18
C GLN A 613 -19.41 -16.45 -1.35
N TYR A 614 -19.39 -16.00 -2.60
CA TYR A 614 -19.34 -14.58 -2.95
C TYR A 614 -20.48 -14.24 -3.90
N ASP A 615 -20.90 -12.99 -3.86
CA ASP A 615 -21.72 -12.43 -4.92
C ASP A 615 -20.86 -12.14 -6.18
N LYS A 616 -21.50 -11.60 -7.21
CA LYS A 616 -20.86 -11.36 -8.52
C LYS A 616 -20.05 -10.07 -8.56
N LEU A 617 -19.96 -9.36 -7.43
CA LEU A 617 -19.05 -8.24 -7.18
C LEU A 617 -17.88 -8.65 -6.27
N ASN A 618 -17.72 -9.94 -5.97
CA ASN A 618 -16.72 -10.49 -5.06
C ASN A 618 -16.92 -10.11 -3.58
N ARG A 619 -18.14 -9.74 -3.16
CA ARG A 619 -18.47 -9.51 -1.74
C ARG A 619 -18.86 -10.82 -1.06
N LEU A 620 -18.47 -11.02 0.19
CA LEU A 620 -18.67 -12.27 0.94
C LEU A 620 -20.16 -12.48 1.27
N LEU A 621 -20.78 -13.55 0.78
CA LEU A 621 -22.16 -13.90 1.13
C LEU A 621 -22.25 -14.89 2.28
N GLU A 622 -21.30 -15.82 2.34
CA GLU A 622 -21.35 -16.92 3.32
C GLU A 622 -19.94 -17.44 3.60
N ALA A 623 -19.67 -17.76 4.86
CA ALA A 623 -18.54 -18.53 5.32
C ALA A 623 -19.06 -19.75 6.08
N ASN A 624 -19.12 -20.88 5.38
CA ASN A 624 -19.63 -22.13 5.91
C ASN A 624 -18.50 -22.89 6.64
N TYR A 625 -18.62 -23.01 7.95
CA TYR A 625 -17.66 -23.72 8.79
C TYR A 625 -17.97 -25.23 8.82
N SER A 626 -16.92 -26.05 8.85
CA SER A 626 -17.07 -27.48 9.10
C SER A 626 -15.81 -28.10 9.69
N LYS A 627 -15.98 -29.31 10.25
CA LYS A 627 -14.90 -30.21 10.66
C LYS A 627 -14.85 -31.40 9.68
N PRO A 628 -13.98 -31.40 8.65
CA PRO A 628 -13.99 -32.43 7.61
C PRO A 628 -13.80 -33.86 8.11
N GLY A 629 -13.22 -34.04 9.30
CA GLY A 629 -13.07 -35.36 9.95
C GLY A 629 -14.32 -35.85 10.69
N SER A 630 -15.37 -35.03 10.82
CA SER A 630 -16.64 -35.37 11.45
C SER A 630 -17.62 -35.97 10.43
N SER A 631 -18.38 -36.98 10.83
CA SER A 631 -19.49 -37.51 10.03
C SER A 631 -20.77 -36.67 10.14
N VAL A 632 -20.80 -35.72 11.07
CA VAL A 632 -21.92 -34.80 11.29
C VAL A 632 -21.47 -33.40 10.91
N TYR A 633 -22.23 -32.78 10.01
CA TYR A 633 -22.05 -31.40 9.60
C TYR A 633 -22.98 -30.52 10.42
N VAL A 634 -22.38 -29.63 11.19
CA VAL A 634 -23.06 -28.66 12.02
C VAL A 634 -22.49 -27.31 11.64
N ASP A 635 -23.37 -26.36 11.31
CA ASP A 635 -22.99 -25.01 10.88
C ASP A 635 -22.52 -24.14 12.07
N SER A 636 -21.79 -24.69 13.04
CA SER A 636 -21.13 -23.92 14.11
C SER A 636 -20.22 -22.85 13.51
N TYR A 637 -20.11 -21.64 14.04
CA TYR A 637 -19.26 -20.58 13.44
C TYR A 637 -19.61 -20.19 11.99
N LEU A 638 -20.83 -20.46 11.52
CA LEU A 638 -21.38 -19.91 10.28
C LEU A 638 -21.36 -18.38 10.34
N GLU A 639 -21.08 -17.75 9.21
CA GLU A 639 -21.34 -16.32 8.99
C GLU A 639 -22.01 -16.13 7.63
N LYS A 640 -23.14 -15.43 7.59
CA LYS A 640 -23.93 -15.22 6.35
C LYS A 640 -24.46 -13.81 6.26
N LEU A 641 -24.28 -13.16 5.11
CA LEU A 641 -24.55 -11.74 4.90
C LEU A 641 -25.38 -11.47 3.65
N SER A 642 -26.02 -10.31 3.64
CA SER A 642 -26.58 -9.69 2.44
C SER A 642 -26.30 -8.19 2.41
N TYR A 643 -26.35 -7.59 1.22
CA TYR A 643 -25.92 -6.21 0.99
C TYR A 643 -26.91 -5.41 0.15
N ASP A 644 -26.92 -4.09 0.34
CA ASP A 644 -27.48 -3.17 -0.64
C ASP A 644 -26.51 -2.90 -1.82
N LYS A 645 -26.89 -1.99 -2.72
CA LYS A 645 -26.11 -1.66 -3.93
C LYS A 645 -24.76 -0.96 -3.66
N ASN A 646 -24.57 -0.31 -2.51
CA ASN A 646 -23.29 0.30 -2.14
C ASN A 646 -22.44 -0.61 -1.24
N GLY A 647 -22.92 -1.80 -0.88
CA GLY A 647 -22.21 -2.69 0.04
C GLY A 647 -22.51 -2.41 1.51
N ASN A 648 -23.58 -1.70 1.85
CA ASN A 648 -24.05 -1.68 3.23
C ASN A 648 -24.60 -3.08 3.57
N ILE A 649 -24.13 -3.69 4.67
CA ILE A 649 -24.68 -4.95 5.19
C ILE A 649 -26.14 -4.71 5.59
N VAL A 650 -27.09 -5.50 5.08
CA VAL A 650 -28.52 -5.37 5.44
C VAL A 650 -28.99 -6.49 6.37
N SER A 651 -28.34 -7.66 6.33
CA SER A 651 -28.53 -8.75 7.29
C SER A 651 -27.22 -9.46 7.60
N LEU A 652 -27.07 -9.97 8.83
CA LEU A 652 -25.95 -10.80 9.26
C LEU A 652 -26.45 -11.92 10.18
N GLN A 653 -26.24 -13.17 9.80
CA GLN A 653 -26.52 -14.33 10.64
C GLN A 653 -25.22 -14.99 11.06
N ARG A 654 -25.09 -15.30 12.36
CA ARG A 654 -23.94 -16.04 12.89
C ARG A 654 -24.38 -17.14 13.83
N ASN A 655 -23.73 -18.30 13.69
CA ASN A 655 -23.74 -19.34 14.71
C ASN A 655 -22.40 -19.31 15.43
N GLY A 656 -22.33 -19.62 16.71
CA GLY A 656 -21.10 -19.51 17.51
C GLY A 656 -21.21 -20.16 18.88
N GLY A 657 -20.40 -19.72 19.84
CA GLY A 657 -20.51 -20.12 21.25
C GLY A 657 -20.16 -21.59 21.57
N MET A 658 -19.95 -22.46 20.58
CA MET A 658 -19.50 -23.86 20.78
C MET A 658 -19.04 -24.51 19.47
N ASP A 659 -18.07 -25.42 19.57
CA ASP A 659 -17.60 -26.27 18.46
C ASP A 659 -18.06 -27.73 18.64
N ASP A 660 -19.37 -27.94 18.82
CA ASP A 660 -19.97 -29.26 19.04
C ASP A 660 -20.20 -30.04 17.73
N ASN A 661 -20.48 -31.35 17.84
CA ASN A 661 -20.75 -32.22 16.68
C ASN A 661 -22.24 -32.42 16.39
N ASN A 662 -23.16 -31.92 17.21
CA ASN A 662 -24.59 -32.19 17.09
C ASN A 662 -25.46 -30.92 17.06
N TYR A 663 -24.97 -29.80 17.59
CA TYR A 663 -25.76 -28.58 17.75
C TYR A 663 -24.99 -27.32 17.33
N ALA A 664 -25.62 -26.50 16.49
CA ALA A 664 -25.18 -25.13 16.20
C ALA A 664 -25.98 -24.17 17.08
N HIS A 665 -25.30 -23.24 17.73
CA HIS A 665 -25.94 -22.21 18.54
C HIS A 665 -25.96 -20.92 17.74
N GLU A 666 -27.14 -20.45 17.33
CA GLU A 666 -27.31 -19.13 16.73
C GLU A 666 -26.94 -18.07 17.77
N ILE A 667 -25.96 -17.23 17.44
CA ILE A 667 -25.52 -16.13 18.29
C ILE A 667 -26.01 -14.79 17.78
N ASP A 668 -26.29 -14.66 16.48
CA ASP A 668 -26.79 -13.42 15.88
C ASP A 668 -27.77 -13.71 14.73
N ASP A 669 -28.86 -12.96 14.68
CA ASP A 669 -29.77 -12.81 13.53
C ASP A 669 -30.06 -11.31 13.33
N LEU A 670 -29.06 -10.59 12.79
CA LEU A 670 -29.05 -9.14 12.74
C LEU A 670 -29.75 -8.60 11.51
N VAL A 671 -30.62 -7.60 11.72
CA VAL A 671 -31.24 -6.79 10.67
C VAL A 671 -30.83 -5.33 10.82
N TYR A 672 -30.18 -4.79 9.79
CA TYR A 672 -29.63 -3.43 9.79
C TYR A 672 -30.65 -2.45 9.18
N THR A 673 -30.97 -1.40 9.93
CA THR A 673 -31.83 -0.30 9.46
C THR A 673 -31.01 0.96 9.26
N TYR A 674 -31.01 1.49 8.05
CA TYR A 674 -30.30 2.73 7.68
C TYR A 674 -31.24 3.94 7.66
N ASP A 675 -30.66 5.14 7.73
CA ASP A 675 -31.40 6.38 7.56
C ASP A 675 -32.11 6.42 6.19
N ALA A 676 -33.35 6.94 6.17
CA ALA A 676 -34.19 6.93 4.98
C ALA A 676 -33.60 7.77 3.83
N ASP A 677 -32.95 8.87 4.17
CA ASP A 677 -32.35 9.80 3.24
C ASP A 677 -30.84 9.52 3.07
N ASN A 678 -30.11 9.36 4.18
CA ASN A 678 -28.69 8.99 4.21
C ASN A 678 -28.49 7.50 4.43
N LYS A 679 -28.79 6.72 3.39
CA LYS A 679 -28.76 5.25 3.41
C LYS A 679 -27.40 4.61 3.70
N ASN A 680 -26.32 5.37 3.87
CA ASN A 680 -25.03 4.85 4.33
C ASN A 680 -24.85 4.94 5.86
N GLN A 681 -25.70 5.69 6.57
CA GLN A 681 -25.66 5.84 8.03
C GLN A 681 -26.62 4.85 8.72
N LEU A 682 -26.06 4.00 9.57
CA LEU A 682 -26.79 2.98 10.32
C LEU A 682 -27.58 3.65 11.45
N LYS A 683 -28.87 3.34 11.60
CA LYS A 683 -29.76 3.90 12.64
C LYS A 683 -30.03 2.93 13.77
N LYS A 684 -30.21 1.64 13.42
CA LYS A 684 -30.58 0.59 14.36
C LYS A 684 -30.13 -0.78 13.83
N VAL A 685 -29.79 -1.68 14.75
CA VAL A 685 -29.63 -3.11 14.47
C VAL A 685 -30.52 -3.87 15.43
N VAL A 686 -31.40 -4.70 14.90
CA VAL A 686 -32.23 -5.61 15.70
C VAL A 686 -31.59 -6.99 15.64
N ASP A 687 -31.41 -7.63 16.78
CA ASP A 687 -30.99 -9.02 16.86
C ASP A 687 -32.19 -9.94 17.16
N GLY A 688 -32.48 -10.87 16.25
CA GLY A 688 -33.50 -11.91 16.44
C GLY A 688 -33.04 -13.06 17.35
N SER A 689 -31.73 -13.16 17.61
CA SER A 689 -31.13 -14.18 18.45
C SER A 689 -31.39 -13.93 19.94
N PRO A 690 -31.59 -14.98 20.77
CA PRO A 690 -31.66 -14.84 22.22
C PRO A 690 -30.28 -14.79 22.91
N SER A 691 -29.18 -14.73 22.15
CA SER A 691 -27.80 -14.79 22.66
C SER A 691 -27.13 -13.42 22.79
N ASP A 692 -26.23 -13.29 23.77
CA ASP A 692 -25.36 -12.12 23.92
C ASP A 692 -23.89 -12.41 23.49
N ASP A 693 -23.60 -13.58 22.89
CA ASP A 693 -22.23 -14.00 22.58
C ASP A 693 -21.65 -13.29 21.33
N GLY A 694 -22.49 -12.64 20.52
CA GLY A 694 -22.14 -11.88 19.33
C GLY A 694 -22.35 -10.37 19.51
N PHE A 695 -23.19 -9.79 18.67
CA PHE A 695 -23.76 -8.46 18.89
C PHE A 695 -24.68 -8.52 20.11
N LYS A 696 -24.73 -7.42 20.87
CA LYS A 696 -25.59 -7.30 22.06
C LYS A 696 -26.60 -6.21 21.79
N ASP A 697 -27.83 -6.60 21.54
CA ASP A 697 -28.95 -5.67 21.36
C ASP A 697 -29.43 -5.16 22.73
N GLY A 698 -29.14 -3.90 23.02
CA GLY A 698 -29.27 -3.28 24.34
C GLY A 698 -30.66 -2.67 24.60
N ILE A 699 -30.68 -1.35 24.81
CA ILE A 699 -31.92 -0.60 25.09
C ILE A 699 -32.60 -0.27 23.76
N ASN A 700 -33.85 -0.72 23.60
CA ASN A 700 -34.44 -0.93 22.28
C ASN A 700 -35.60 0.05 21.92
N THR A 701 -35.59 1.28 22.45
CA THR A 701 -36.76 2.19 22.41
C THR A 701 -36.76 3.25 21.31
N ASP A 702 -35.62 3.58 20.69
CA ASP A 702 -35.46 4.62 19.64
C ASP A 702 -34.39 4.21 18.59
N ASP A 703 -33.82 5.16 17.83
CA ASP A 703 -32.62 4.96 17.02
C ASP A 703 -31.38 4.82 17.92
N ASP A 704 -30.65 3.71 17.79
CA ASP A 704 -29.51 3.39 18.65
C ASP A 704 -28.25 4.21 18.29
N TYR A 705 -28.13 4.58 17.02
CA TYR A 705 -26.97 5.25 16.46
C TYR A 705 -27.29 6.68 16.02
N SER A 706 -26.33 7.59 16.21
CA SER A 706 -26.42 8.99 15.78
C SER A 706 -25.10 9.44 15.18
N TYR A 707 -25.12 10.43 14.28
CA TYR A 707 -23.93 10.97 13.62
C TYR A 707 -23.89 12.49 13.71
N ASP A 708 -22.68 13.06 13.65
CA ASP A 708 -22.51 14.49 13.41
C ASP A 708 -22.61 14.83 11.91
N VAL A 709 -22.55 16.13 11.59
CA VAL A 709 -22.59 16.66 10.22
C VAL A 709 -21.36 16.29 9.38
N TYR A 710 -20.33 15.70 9.98
CA TYR A 710 -19.14 15.21 9.30
C TYR A 710 -19.16 13.70 9.03
N GLY A 711 -20.25 13.03 9.42
CA GLY A 711 -20.43 11.60 9.27
C GLY A 711 -19.76 10.77 10.36
N ASN A 712 -19.41 11.36 11.50
CA ASN A 712 -18.83 10.64 12.63
C ASN A 712 -19.91 10.13 13.58
N MET A 713 -19.86 8.87 13.98
CA MET A 713 -20.80 8.33 14.98
C MET A 713 -20.65 9.08 16.32
N THR A 714 -21.74 9.52 16.93
CA THR A 714 -21.73 10.27 18.21
C THR A 714 -22.36 9.51 19.37
N LYS A 715 -23.11 8.44 19.09
CA LYS A 715 -23.81 7.58 20.05
C LYS A 715 -23.94 6.16 19.52
N ASP A 716 -23.91 5.21 20.43
CA ASP A 716 -24.25 3.79 20.23
C ASP A 716 -24.90 3.28 21.52
N GLN A 717 -26.23 3.18 21.53
CA GLN A 717 -26.99 2.77 22.72
C GLN A 717 -26.76 1.30 23.10
N ASN A 718 -26.39 0.44 22.14
CA ASN A 718 -26.15 -0.99 22.37
C ASN A 718 -24.91 -1.23 23.24
N LYS A 719 -23.91 -0.34 23.12
CA LYS A 719 -22.72 -0.32 23.98
C LYS A 719 -22.79 0.69 25.12
N ASN A 720 -23.98 1.24 25.41
CA ASN A 720 -24.19 2.30 26.40
C ASN A 720 -23.35 3.58 26.14
N ILE A 721 -22.95 3.82 24.88
CA ILE A 721 -22.18 5.00 24.49
C ILE A 721 -23.14 6.17 24.29
N THR A 722 -23.08 7.13 25.22
CA THR A 722 -23.97 8.30 25.24
C THR A 722 -23.38 9.51 24.52
N LEU A 723 -22.07 9.52 24.30
CA LEU A 723 -21.34 10.62 23.67
C LEU A 723 -19.98 10.15 23.13
N ILE A 724 -19.65 10.61 21.92
CA ILE A 724 -18.30 10.59 21.35
C ILE A 724 -17.91 12.01 20.92
N LYS A 725 -16.70 12.45 21.28
CA LYS A 725 -16.10 13.71 20.82
C LYS A 725 -14.92 13.43 19.89
N TYR A 726 -14.65 14.33 18.97
CA TYR A 726 -13.68 14.14 17.88
C TYR A 726 -12.70 15.31 17.77
N ASN A 727 -11.48 15.01 17.32
CA ASN A 727 -10.49 16.04 16.97
C ASN A 727 -10.57 16.45 15.49
N HIS A 728 -9.63 17.31 15.06
CA HIS A 728 -9.51 17.80 13.68
C HIS A 728 -9.28 16.72 12.61
N LEU A 729 -8.92 15.49 13.01
CA LEU A 729 -8.75 14.33 12.13
C LEU A 729 -9.96 13.38 12.17
N SER A 730 -11.03 13.75 12.87
CA SER A 730 -12.17 12.86 13.15
C SER A 730 -11.79 11.60 13.95
N LEU A 731 -10.74 11.68 14.78
CA LEU A 731 -10.38 10.63 15.74
C LEU A 731 -11.06 10.89 17.09
N PRO A 732 -11.61 9.85 17.77
CA PRO A 732 -12.32 10.04 19.02
C PRO A 732 -11.37 10.47 20.13
N THR A 733 -11.68 11.56 20.83
CA THR A 733 -10.90 12.07 21.98
C THR A 733 -11.51 11.66 23.33
N GLU A 734 -12.82 11.43 23.36
CA GLU A 734 -13.56 10.98 24.55
C GLU A 734 -14.77 10.14 24.11
N ILE A 735 -14.94 8.97 24.74
CA ILE A 735 -16.12 8.10 24.62
C ILE A 735 -16.72 7.94 26.02
N GLN A 736 -17.99 8.27 26.20
CA GLN A 736 -18.69 8.18 27.49
C GLN A 736 -19.69 7.02 27.50
N PHE A 737 -19.62 6.18 28.55
CA PHE A 737 -20.42 4.96 28.73
C PHE A 737 -21.48 5.16 29.83
N GLY A 738 -22.37 6.13 29.66
CA GLY A 738 -23.39 6.48 30.66
C GLY A 738 -22.79 6.77 32.04
N THR A 739 -23.19 6.00 33.05
CA THR A 739 -22.66 6.08 34.43
C THR A 739 -21.48 5.15 34.71
N LEU A 740 -21.13 4.24 33.79
CA LEU A 740 -20.08 3.23 33.97
C LEU A 740 -18.69 3.86 33.95
N GLY A 741 -18.48 4.85 33.07
CA GLY A 741 -17.15 5.39 32.85
C GLY A 741 -16.96 6.18 31.57
N ASN A 742 -15.70 6.48 31.26
CA ASN A 742 -15.27 7.00 29.96
C ASN A 742 -13.89 6.47 29.56
N ILE A 743 -13.61 6.56 28.26
CA ILE A 743 -12.27 6.38 27.70
C ILE A 743 -11.86 7.70 27.08
N LYS A 744 -10.66 8.19 27.41
CA LYS A 744 -10.05 9.37 26.81
C LYS A 744 -8.80 8.99 26.03
N TYR A 745 -8.67 9.56 24.85
CA TYR A 745 -7.53 9.34 23.98
C TYR A 745 -6.74 10.62 23.81
N ILE A 746 -5.42 10.49 23.86
CA ILE A 746 -4.49 11.58 23.55
C ILE A 746 -3.72 11.16 22.31
N TYR A 747 -3.75 12.01 21.30
CA TYR A 747 -3.01 11.84 20.06
C TYR A 747 -1.93 12.92 19.97
N ASN A 748 -0.90 12.64 19.18
CA ASN A 748 -0.11 13.72 18.61
C ASN A 748 -0.84 14.34 17.41
N ALA A 749 -0.38 15.48 16.94
CA ALA A 749 -1.07 16.24 15.90
C ALA A 749 -1.13 15.56 14.52
N THR A 750 -0.36 14.47 14.33
CA THR A 750 -0.39 13.63 13.12
C THR A 750 -1.37 12.46 13.23
N GLY A 751 -2.09 12.32 14.34
CA GLY A 751 -3.09 11.28 14.56
C GLY A 751 -2.55 10.00 15.20
N GLN A 752 -1.28 9.97 15.63
CA GLN A 752 -0.76 8.81 16.36
C GLN A 752 -1.26 8.84 17.80
N LYS A 753 -1.91 7.76 18.25
CA LYS A 753 -2.35 7.58 19.63
C LYS A 753 -1.13 7.45 20.54
N VAL A 754 -1.00 8.35 21.53
CA VAL A 754 0.11 8.35 22.50
C VAL A 754 -0.35 8.00 23.92
N SER A 755 -1.65 8.12 24.21
CA SER A 755 -2.23 7.73 25.50
C SER A 755 -3.68 7.27 25.36
N LYS A 756 -4.09 6.31 26.20
CA LYS A 756 -5.48 5.89 26.45
C LYS A 756 -5.72 5.88 27.95
N ILE A 757 -6.74 6.58 28.42
CA ILE A 757 -7.09 6.67 29.84
C ILE A 757 -8.49 6.09 30.00
N VAL A 758 -8.59 4.98 30.71
CA VAL A 758 -9.86 4.29 31.00
C VAL A 758 -10.26 4.65 32.42
N SER A 759 -11.45 5.25 32.58
CA SER A 759 -12.04 5.55 33.88
C SER A 759 -13.29 4.67 34.05
N GLU A 760 -13.23 3.64 34.88
CA GLU A 760 -14.32 2.70 35.13
C GLU A 760 -14.67 2.69 36.62
N ASN A 761 -15.91 3.03 36.99
CA ASN A 761 -16.37 3.02 38.39
C ASN A 761 -15.41 3.75 39.37
N SER A 762 -14.79 4.85 38.92
CA SER A 762 -13.76 5.64 39.64
C SER A 762 -12.34 5.06 39.68
N VAL A 763 -12.09 3.89 39.11
CA VAL A 763 -10.74 3.36 38.86
C VAL A 763 -10.20 3.96 37.57
N ILE A 764 -8.98 4.49 37.60
CA ILE A 764 -8.33 5.09 36.42
C ILE A 764 -7.11 4.24 36.06
N THR A 765 -7.11 3.72 34.83
CA THR A 765 -5.98 3.01 34.23
C THR A 765 -5.46 3.81 33.05
N THR A 766 -4.17 4.13 33.06
CA THR A 766 -3.53 4.91 32.00
C THR A 766 -2.58 4.03 31.19
N HIS A 767 -2.81 3.97 29.89
CA HIS A 767 -1.94 3.33 28.92
C HIS A 767 -1.15 4.37 28.14
N HIS A 768 0.16 4.17 28.00
CA HIS A 768 1.02 4.98 27.14
C HIS A 768 1.61 4.13 26.02
N TYR A 769 1.57 4.69 24.81
CA TYR A 769 2.05 4.05 23.58
C TYR A 769 3.27 4.80 23.09
N GLN A 770 4.42 4.13 23.04
CA GLN A 770 5.70 4.77 22.77
C GLN A 770 6.54 3.90 21.84
N SER A 771 6.51 4.17 20.54
CA SER A 771 7.31 3.45 19.54
C SER A 771 7.21 1.91 19.66
N GLY A 772 6.01 1.38 19.90
CA GLY A 772 5.77 -0.06 20.09
C GLY A 772 5.85 -0.54 21.55
N TYR A 773 6.49 0.21 22.44
CA TYR A 773 6.48 -0.08 23.87
C TYR A 773 5.15 0.37 24.46
N GLN A 774 4.47 -0.56 25.14
CA GLN A 774 3.23 -0.27 25.83
C GLN A 774 3.41 -0.29 27.34
N TYR A 775 2.95 0.77 27.97
CA TYR A 775 3.00 0.94 29.41
C TYR A 775 1.59 1.00 29.97
N GLU A 776 1.36 0.35 31.10
CA GLU A 776 0.15 0.50 31.91
C GLU A 776 0.54 1.06 33.28
N ASN A 777 -0.05 2.19 33.65
CA ASN A 777 0.22 2.91 34.90
C ASN A 777 1.73 3.15 35.14
N GLY A 778 2.48 3.37 34.06
CA GLY A 778 3.93 3.59 34.07
C GLY A 778 4.80 2.33 34.06
N ASN A 779 4.21 1.13 34.12
CA ASN A 779 4.93 -0.15 34.04
C ASN A 779 4.95 -0.68 32.61
N LEU A 780 6.13 -1.09 32.12
CA LEU A 780 6.26 -1.68 30.79
C LEU A 780 5.59 -3.05 30.76
N GLN A 781 4.64 -3.24 29.84
CA GLN A 781 3.88 -4.48 29.66
C GLN A 781 4.50 -5.36 28.58
N PHE A 782 4.78 -4.77 27.41
CA PHE A 782 5.44 -5.46 26.31
C PHE A 782 5.99 -4.48 25.26
N PHE A 783 6.78 -5.02 24.34
CA PHE A 783 7.19 -4.36 23.09
C PHE A 783 7.35 -5.41 21.98
N PRO A 784 7.11 -5.07 20.70
CA PRO A 784 7.11 -6.03 19.62
C PRO A 784 8.52 -6.49 19.26
N HIS A 785 8.61 -7.72 18.77
CA HIS A 785 9.69 -8.13 17.89
C HIS A 785 9.06 -8.72 16.64
N ALA A 786 9.90 -9.15 15.73
CA ALA A 786 9.46 -9.21 14.36
C ALA A 786 8.66 -10.52 14.03
N GLU A 787 8.75 -11.55 14.90
CA GLU A 787 7.90 -12.78 14.89
C GLU A 787 6.89 -12.80 16.07
N GLY A 788 6.65 -11.68 16.76
CA GLY A 788 5.80 -11.66 17.95
C GLY A 788 6.08 -10.48 18.88
N TYR A 789 6.26 -10.74 20.17
CA TYR A 789 6.51 -9.68 21.15
C TYR A 789 7.28 -10.19 22.36
N VAL A 790 7.90 -9.26 23.07
CA VAL A 790 8.53 -9.51 24.36
C VAL A 790 7.55 -9.08 25.44
N ASN A 791 7.01 -10.03 26.19
CA ASN A 791 6.27 -9.75 27.40
C ASN A 791 7.23 -9.34 28.53
N VAL A 792 6.86 -8.32 29.31
CA VAL A 792 7.64 -7.82 30.42
C VAL A 792 6.85 -8.00 31.71
N VAL A 793 7.40 -8.79 32.62
CA VAL A 793 6.86 -8.90 33.98
C VAL A 793 7.67 -7.98 34.89
N SER A 794 7.01 -6.95 35.40
CA SER A 794 7.60 -5.93 36.25
C SER A 794 7.92 -6.47 37.65
N GLY A 795 9.07 -6.08 38.18
CA GLY A 795 9.60 -6.46 39.50
C GLY A 795 10.86 -5.66 39.83
N ALA A 796 11.55 -5.97 40.94
CA ALA A 796 12.82 -5.31 41.28
C ALA A 796 13.89 -5.46 40.18
N VAL A 797 13.86 -6.61 39.49
CA VAL A 797 14.55 -6.83 38.22
C VAL A 797 13.47 -7.27 37.21
N PRO A 798 13.25 -6.51 36.12
CA PRO A 798 12.27 -6.91 35.13
C PRO A 798 12.72 -8.18 34.40
N THR A 799 11.75 -9.02 34.06
CA THR A 799 11.97 -10.22 33.27
C THR A 799 11.37 -10.04 31.89
N TYR A 800 12.09 -10.52 30.88
CA TYR A 800 11.74 -10.37 29.47
C TYR A 800 11.46 -11.76 28.90
N ASN A 801 10.23 -11.99 28.46
CA ASN A 801 9.76 -13.29 28.00
C ASN A 801 9.40 -13.19 26.51
N TYR A 802 10.11 -13.92 25.66
CA TYR A 802 9.84 -13.95 24.22
C TYR A 802 8.57 -14.75 23.92
N VAL A 803 7.67 -14.15 23.16
CA VAL A 803 6.44 -14.76 22.67
C VAL A 803 6.43 -14.69 21.16
N TYR A 804 6.27 -15.83 20.51
CA TYR A 804 6.22 -15.97 19.05
C TYR A 804 4.79 -16.24 18.59
N GLN A 805 4.48 -15.89 17.34
CA GLN A 805 3.13 -15.96 16.81
C GLN A 805 3.08 -16.66 15.44
N TYR A 806 2.10 -17.55 15.28
CA TYR A 806 1.64 -17.96 13.95
C TYR A 806 0.61 -16.95 13.45
N LYS A 807 0.84 -16.44 12.24
CA LYS A 807 -0.08 -15.55 11.55
C LYS A 807 -0.65 -16.24 10.31
N ASP A 808 -1.92 -15.96 10.01
CA ASP A 808 -2.51 -16.42 8.75
C ASP A 808 -2.10 -15.52 7.57
N HIS A 809 -2.74 -15.73 6.43
CA HIS A 809 -2.43 -15.08 5.17
C HIS A 809 -2.74 -13.57 5.14
N LEU A 810 -3.59 -13.09 6.05
CA LEU A 810 -3.92 -11.67 6.23
C LEU A 810 -3.11 -11.03 7.38
N GLY A 811 -2.25 -11.82 8.04
CA GLY A 811 -1.49 -11.38 9.20
C GLY A 811 -2.27 -11.45 10.52
N ASN A 812 -3.43 -12.11 10.57
CA ASN A 812 -4.18 -12.29 11.82
C ASN A 812 -3.41 -13.22 12.76
N ASN A 813 -3.30 -12.86 14.04
CA ASN A 813 -2.69 -13.73 15.04
C ASN A 813 -3.57 -14.95 15.28
N ARG A 814 -3.11 -16.15 14.89
CA ARG A 814 -3.86 -17.40 15.07
C ARG A 814 -3.50 -18.14 16.34
N LEU A 815 -2.23 -18.06 16.74
CA LEU A 815 -1.70 -18.78 17.89
C LEU A 815 -0.43 -18.09 18.37
N SER A 816 -0.35 -17.82 19.69
CA SER A 816 0.85 -17.31 20.36
C SER A 816 1.47 -18.40 21.22
N TYR A 817 2.80 -18.51 21.25
CA TYR A 817 3.51 -19.55 22.00
C TYR A 817 4.84 -19.04 22.57
N ALA A 818 5.29 -19.68 23.65
CA ALA A 818 6.56 -19.35 24.29
C ALA A 818 7.18 -20.58 24.96
N THR A 819 8.46 -20.48 25.31
CA THR A 819 9.10 -21.48 26.19
C THR A 819 8.92 -21.12 27.65
N THR A 820 8.50 -22.10 28.46
CA THR A 820 8.46 -21.99 29.91
C THR A 820 9.42 -22.97 30.56
N THR A 821 9.97 -22.63 31.72
CA THR A 821 10.76 -23.55 32.54
C THR A 821 9.92 -24.00 33.72
N GLN A 822 9.34 -25.20 33.63
CA GLN A 822 8.58 -25.82 34.72
C GLN A 822 9.36 -27.04 35.23
N ALA A 823 9.57 -27.14 36.55
CA ALA A 823 10.30 -28.25 37.18
C ALA A 823 11.68 -28.59 36.54
N SER A 824 12.45 -27.56 36.15
CA SER A 824 13.76 -27.69 35.49
C SER A 824 13.75 -28.31 34.08
N GLN A 825 12.59 -28.37 33.41
CA GLN A 825 12.47 -28.70 31.98
C GLN A 825 11.95 -27.49 31.21
N THR A 826 12.55 -27.22 30.04
CA THR A 826 12.04 -26.23 29.10
C THR A 826 10.96 -26.87 28.23
N GLN A 827 9.74 -26.37 28.32
CA GLN A 827 8.60 -26.83 27.52
C GLN A 827 8.10 -25.71 26.62
N LEU A 828 7.75 -26.06 25.38
CA LEU A 828 7.04 -25.17 24.46
C LEU A 828 5.55 -25.19 24.80
N THR A 829 4.94 -24.02 25.01
CA THR A 829 3.56 -23.89 25.46
C THR A 829 2.80 -22.88 24.60
N ILE A 830 1.59 -23.26 24.20
CA ILE A 830 0.61 -22.37 23.56
C ILE A 830 0.07 -21.43 24.64
N LEU A 831 0.17 -20.12 24.41
CA LEU A 831 -0.31 -19.09 25.34
C LEU A 831 -1.75 -18.69 25.07
N GLU A 832 -2.11 -18.60 23.80
CA GLU A 832 -3.45 -18.23 23.36
C GLU A 832 -3.66 -18.65 21.91
N GLU A 833 -4.85 -19.14 21.62
CA GLU A 833 -5.36 -19.31 20.27
C GLU A 833 -6.43 -18.27 19.97
N SER A 834 -6.43 -17.80 18.72
CA SER A 834 -7.41 -16.85 18.23
C SER A 834 -7.86 -17.25 16.83
N HIS A 835 -9.14 -17.54 16.72
CA HIS A 835 -9.80 -17.85 15.46
C HIS A 835 -10.90 -16.83 15.24
N TYR A 836 -11.20 -16.54 13.99
CA TYR A 836 -12.04 -15.41 13.62
C TYR A 836 -13.07 -15.81 12.58
N TYR A 837 -14.26 -15.24 12.73
CA TYR A 837 -15.18 -15.06 11.61
C TYR A 837 -14.50 -14.16 10.57
N PRO A 838 -14.85 -14.28 9.28
CA PRO A 838 -14.32 -13.42 8.23
C PRO A 838 -14.27 -11.93 8.55
N PHE A 839 -15.33 -11.36 9.15
CA PHE A 839 -15.35 -9.94 9.54
C PHE A 839 -14.60 -9.64 10.85
N GLY A 840 -13.85 -10.58 11.42
CA GLY A 840 -12.88 -10.35 12.48
C GLY A 840 -13.40 -10.52 13.91
N LEU A 841 -14.68 -10.87 14.10
CA LEU A 841 -15.18 -11.27 15.41
C LEU A 841 -14.44 -12.55 15.84
N LYS A 842 -13.94 -12.59 17.07
CA LYS A 842 -13.20 -13.75 17.58
C LYS A 842 -14.17 -14.88 17.93
N HIS A 843 -13.82 -16.11 17.59
CA HIS A 843 -14.55 -17.30 18.04
C HIS A 843 -14.38 -17.45 19.56
N ALA A 844 -15.43 -17.92 20.23
CA ALA A 844 -15.43 -18.19 21.67
C ALA A 844 -15.42 -19.70 21.97
N GLN A 845 -15.26 -20.11 23.22
CA GLN A 845 -15.64 -21.45 23.74
C GLN A 845 -15.02 -22.71 23.08
N TYR A 846 -13.95 -22.60 22.27
CA TYR A 846 -13.05 -23.70 21.94
C TYR A 846 -11.61 -23.19 21.83
N ASN A 847 -10.65 -24.00 22.29
CA ASN A 847 -9.24 -23.61 22.43
C ASN A 847 -9.09 -22.21 23.08
N SER A 848 -9.97 -21.92 24.02
CA SER A 848 -10.09 -20.62 24.70
C SER A 848 -9.28 -20.57 25.99
N ASP A 849 -8.33 -21.48 26.16
CA ASP A 849 -7.40 -21.42 27.27
C ASP A 849 -6.38 -20.32 27.01
N HIS A 850 -6.19 -19.47 28.01
CA HIS A 850 -5.24 -18.36 27.97
C HIS A 850 -4.25 -18.51 29.09
N TYR A 851 -2.98 -18.29 28.80
CA TYR A 851 -1.91 -18.31 29.77
C TYR A 851 -1.20 -16.95 29.82
N GLN A 852 -0.89 -16.53 31.04
CA GLN A 852 -0.16 -15.29 31.28
C GLN A 852 1.09 -15.54 32.14
N PHE A 853 2.10 -14.71 31.90
CA PHE A 853 3.28 -14.64 32.75
C PHE A 853 2.93 -13.86 34.01
N ILE A 854 3.09 -14.48 35.18
CA ILE A 854 2.69 -13.89 36.45
C ILE A 854 3.91 -13.33 37.20
N PRO A 855 3.75 -12.19 37.90
CA PRO A 855 4.77 -11.64 38.78
C PRO A 855 5.32 -12.66 39.77
N PRO A 856 6.63 -12.59 40.10
CA PRO A 856 7.21 -13.44 41.11
C PRO A 856 6.54 -13.22 42.48
N ALA A 857 5.79 -14.22 42.97
CA ALA A 857 5.08 -14.10 44.24
C ALA A 857 6.01 -14.13 45.47
N ASN A 858 7.18 -14.77 45.39
CA ASN A 858 8.25 -14.83 46.43
C ASN A 858 9.54 -15.53 45.92
N GLY A 859 9.95 -15.34 44.66
CA GLY A 859 11.14 -15.99 44.07
C GLY A 859 11.65 -15.30 42.81
N ASN A 860 12.74 -15.78 42.21
CA ASN A 860 13.33 -15.15 41.01
C ASN A 860 12.74 -15.64 39.67
N ASN A 861 11.82 -16.61 39.68
CA ASN A 861 11.32 -17.26 38.47
C ASN A 861 9.85 -16.86 38.19
N VAL A 862 9.61 -16.36 36.98
CA VAL A 862 8.27 -16.13 36.44
C VAL A 862 7.59 -17.47 36.18
N ALA A 863 6.32 -17.59 36.55
CA ALA A 863 5.49 -18.76 36.25
C ALA A 863 4.45 -18.41 35.18
N LEU A 864 4.09 -19.40 34.38
CA LEU A 864 2.99 -19.32 33.43
C LEU A 864 1.76 -19.98 34.06
N LEU A 865 0.67 -19.23 34.27
CA LEU A 865 -0.59 -19.76 34.82
C LEU A 865 -1.79 -19.35 33.93
N PRO A 866 -2.93 -20.07 34.03
CA PRO A 866 -4.15 -19.67 33.35
C PRO A 866 -4.52 -18.22 33.68
N ALA A 867 -4.80 -17.43 32.65
CA ALA A 867 -5.29 -16.06 32.78
C ALA A 867 -6.79 -16.08 33.11
N GLY A 868 -7.22 -15.19 33.99
CA GLY A 868 -8.65 -15.01 34.26
C GLY A 868 -9.31 -14.21 33.14
N GLN A 869 -9.64 -14.86 32.02
CA GLN A 869 -10.31 -14.35 30.81
C GLN A 869 -9.77 -13.06 30.14
N THR A 870 -8.93 -12.25 30.78
CA THR A 870 -8.28 -11.07 30.20
C THR A 870 -6.79 -11.36 30.02
N GLY A 871 -6.32 -11.32 28.77
CA GLY A 871 -4.92 -11.46 28.42
C GLY A 871 -4.27 -10.08 28.22
N ASN A 872 -3.00 -9.93 28.61
CA ASN A 872 -2.31 -8.63 28.55
C ASN A 872 -1.94 -8.16 27.13
N TYR A 873 -2.09 -9.02 26.10
CA TYR A 873 -1.72 -8.69 24.72
C TYR A 873 -2.95 -8.56 23.84
N GLN A 874 -3.32 -7.32 23.49
CA GLN A 874 -4.57 -7.01 22.80
C GLN A 874 -4.46 -6.88 21.27
N TYR A 875 -3.30 -7.14 20.66
CA TYR A 875 -3.17 -7.12 19.20
C TYR A 875 -3.61 -8.46 18.59
N LYS A 876 -4.75 -8.46 17.88
CA LYS A 876 -5.44 -9.68 17.43
C LYS A 876 -5.64 -9.70 15.90
N TYR A 877 -6.85 -9.38 15.44
CA TYR A 877 -7.24 -9.35 14.03
C TYR A 877 -6.49 -8.24 13.28
N ASN A 878 -5.92 -8.59 12.11
CA ASN A 878 -4.95 -7.81 11.32
C ASN A 878 -3.79 -7.19 12.13
N GLY A 879 -3.46 -7.76 13.29
CA GLY A 879 -2.47 -7.20 14.20
C GLY A 879 -2.88 -5.85 14.80
N LYS A 880 -4.19 -5.55 14.89
CA LYS A 880 -4.74 -4.33 15.49
C LYS A 880 -5.13 -4.53 16.94
N GLU A 881 -5.02 -3.45 17.71
CA GLU A 881 -5.38 -3.45 19.13
C GLU A 881 -6.89 -3.56 19.26
N LEU A 882 -7.36 -4.63 19.91
CA LEU A 882 -8.72 -4.76 20.39
C LEU A 882 -8.86 -3.96 21.69
N GLN A 883 -9.82 -3.05 21.72
CA GLN A 883 -10.19 -2.30 22.90
C GLN A 883 -11.49 -2.88 23.46
N ASP A 884 -11.38 -3.71 24.49
CA ASP A 884 -12.48 -4.43 25.14
C ASP A 884 -12.98 -3.72 26.41
N GLU A 885 -12.30 -2.66 26.84
CA GLU A 885 -12.64 -1.94 28.06
C GLU A 885 -14.05 -1.32 28.01
N LEU A 886 -14.76 -1.35 29.15
CA LEU A 886 -16.14 -0.85 29.28
C LEU A 886 -17.15 -1.47 28.29
N GLY A 887 -16.80 -2.59 27.65
CA GLY A 887 -17.63 -3.25 26.64
C GLY A 887 -17.51 -2.67 25.23
N LEU A 888 -16.50 -1.84 24.95
CA LEU A 888 -16.30 -1.21 23.64
C LEU A 888 -16.16 -2.25 22.51
N ASN A 889 -15.29 -3.25 22.70
CA ASN A 889 -15.05 -4.36 21.76
C ASN A 889 -14.78 -3.92 20.31
N MET A 890 -13.90 -2.94 20.11
CA MET A 890 -13.57 -2.40 18.79
C MET A 890 -12.07 -2.45 18.51
N TYR A 891 -11.71 -2.60 17.23
CA TYR A 891 -10.33 -2.54 16.78
C TYR A 891 -9.91 -1.11 16.42
N ASP A 892 -8.72 -0.72 16.85
CA ASP A 892 -8.08 0.54 16.45
C ASP A 892 -7.15 0.34 15.26
N TYR A 893 -7.51 0.93 14.13
CA TYR A 893 -6.73 0.89 12.91
C TYR A 893 -5.84 2.12 12.70
N GLY A 894 -5.95 3.14 13.55
CA GLY A 894 -5.22 4.40 13.43
C GLY A 894 -6.10 5.52 12.94
N ALA A 895 -6.53 5.48 11.67
CA ALA A 895 -7.39 6.53 11.10
C ALA A 895 -8.87 6.38 11.46
N ARG A 896 -9.30 5.16 11.82
CA ARG A 896 -10.68 4.81 12.16
C ARG A 896 -10.73 3.68 13.20
N ASN A 897 -11.90 3.53 13.81
CA ASN A 897 -12.22 2.42 14.70
C ASN A 897 -13.26 1.49 14.04
N TYR A 898 -12.98 0.19 14.11
CA TYR A 898 -13.74 -0.87 13.45
C TYR A 898 -14.49 -1.73 14.47
N ASP A 899 -15.79 -1.94 14.25
CA ASP A 899 -16.59 -2.86 15.06
C ASP A 899 -16.75 -4.20 14.32
N PRO A 900 -16.10 -5.28 14.80
CA PRO A 900 -16.21 -6.61 14.19
C PRO A 900 -17.58 -7.27 14.44
N ALA A 901 -18.34 -6.86 15.45
CA ALA A 901 -19.68 -7.38 15.69
C ALA A 901 -20.67 -6.89 14.62
N LEU A 902 -20.46 -5.66 14.12
CA LEU A 902 -21.25 -5.05 13.04
C LEU A 902 -20.64 -5.25 11.64
N GLY A 903 -19.33 -5.50 11.55
CA GLY A 903 -18.60 -5.60 10.29
C GLY A 903 -18.34 -4.26 9.59
N ARG A 904 -18.27 -3.14 10.35
CA ARG A 904 -18.29 -1.77 9.78
C ARG A 904 -17.47 -0.73 10.57
N TRP A 905 -17.16 0.39 9.92
CA TRP A 905 -16.48 1.54 10.53
C TRP A 905 -17.45 2.53 11.20
N MET A 906 -16.97 3.26 12.20
CA MET A 906 -17.75 4.31 12.88
C MET A 906 -17.75 5.69 12.18
N ASN A 907 -16.83 5.92 11.24
CA ASN A 907 -16.60 7.21 10.60
C ASN A 907 -16.38 7.04 9.10
N ILE A 908 -16.65 8.10 8.34
CA ILE A 908 -16.39 8.16 6.90
C ILE A 908 -14.91 7.91 6.62
N ASP A 909 -14.62 7.07 5.63
CA ASP A 909 -13.29 6.83 5.12
C ASP A 909 -12.58 8.13 4.67
N PRO A 910 -11.38 8.46 5.19
CA PRO A 910 -10.60 9.62 4.74
C PRO A 910 -10.34 9.64 3.22
N LEU A 911 -10.31 8.47 2.57
CA LEU A 911 -10.15 8.28 1.13
C LEU A 911 -11.42 7.74 0.46
N ALA A 912 -12.61 7.99 1.02
CA ALA A 912 -13.90 7.57 0.44
C ALA A 912 -14.06 7.95 -1.05
N GLU A 913 -13.43 9.05 -1.47
CA GLU A 913 -13.44 9.48 -2.87
C GLU A 913 -12.63 8.59 -3.81
N LYS A 914 -11.70 7.75 -3.31
CA LYS A 914 -11.05 6.71 -4.13
C LYS A 914 -11.97 5.50 -4.37
N MET A 915 -13.04 5.37 -3.58
CA MET A 915 -13.90 4.17 -3.51
C MET A 915 -15.37 4.49 -3.73
N ARG A 916 -15.68 5.40 -4.67
CA ARG A 916 -16.99 6.05 -4.83
C ARG A 916 -18.20 5.14 -5.08
N ARG A 917 -17.97 3.85 -5.37
CA ARG A 917 -19.04 2.85 -5.57
C ARG A 917 -19.41 2.09 -4.29
N HIS A 918 -18.60 2.22 -3.25
CA HIS A 918 -18.79 1.58 -1.95
C HIS A 918 -19.33 2.59 -0.94
N SER A 919 -20.00 2.09 0.09
CA SER A 919 -20.37 2.90 1.26
C SER A 919 -19.10 3.45 1.93
N PRO A 920 -19.05 4.72 2.34
CA PRO A 920 -17.90 5.28 3.04
C PRO A 920 -17.58 4.64 4.40
N TYR A 921 -18.41 3.70 4.86
CA TYR A 921 -18.28 3.00 6.15
C TYR A 921 -18.04 1.50 5.98
N ASN A 922 -17.84 1.01 4.75
CA ASN A 922 -17.67 -0.42 4.49
C ASN A 922 -16.26 -0.89 4.84
N TYR A 923 -16.12 -2.15 5.26
CA TYR A 923 -14.83 -2.72 5.63
C TYR A 923 -14.32 -3.66 4.52
N ALA A 924 -13.06 -3.46 4.10
CA ALA A 924 -12.33 -4.37 3.21
C ALA A 924 -13.07 -4.75 1.90
N PHE A 925 -13.77 -3.79 1.27
CA PHE A 925 -14.63 -4.04 0.09
C PHE A 925 -15.68 -5.15 0.27
N ASP A 926 -16.08 -5.40 1.51
CA ASP A 926 -16.95 -6.50 1.92
C ASP A 926 -16.38 -7.89 1.58
N ASN A 927 -15.05 -7.98 1.42
CA ASN A 927 -14.32 -9.22 1.19
C ASN A 927 -13.10 -9.32 2.13
N PRO A 928 -13.35 -9.47 3.45
CA PRO A 928 -12.31 -9.48 4.48
C PRO A 928 -11.50 -10.78 4.54
N VAL A 929 -11.87 -11.78 3.72
CA VAL A 929 -11.07 -12.99 3.50
C VAL A 929 -9.88 -12.70 2.60
N PHE A 930 -10.03 -11.68 1.75
CA PHE A 930 -9.06 -11.33 0.73
C PHE A 930 -8.34 -10.00 0.99
N PHE A 931 -9.06 -8.95 1.39
CA PHE A 931 -8.50 -7.62 1.65
C PHE A 931 -8.30 -7.36 3.15
N ILE A 932 -7.37 -6.47 3.46
CA ILE A 932 -7.20 -5.84 4.78
C ILE A 932 -7.22 -4.33 4.62
N ASP A 933 -7.63 -3.59 5.65
CA ASP A 933 -7.36 -2.14 5.72
C ASP A 933 -6.19 -1.93 6.70
N PRO A 934 -4.98 -1.53 6.28
CA PRO A 934 -3.81 -1.53 7.16
C PRO A 934 -3.77 -0.36 8.13
N ASP A 935 -4.45 0.74 7.86
CA ASP A 935 -4.37 1.98 8.63
C ASP A 935 -5.72 2.68 8.82
N GLY A 936 -6.79 2.08 8.31
CA GLY A 936 -8.13 2.65 8.33
C GLY A 936 -8.36 3.68 7.24
N MET A 937 -7.53 3.76 6.19
CA MET A 937 -7.70 4.72 5.09
C MET A 937 -8.03 4.08 3.75
N ALA A 938 -7.67 2.82 3.50
CA ALA A 938 -8.04 2.12 2.28
C ALA A 938 -7.79 0.61 2.40
N PRO A 939 -8.70 -0.24 1.89
CA PRO A 939 -8.42 -1.65 1.72
C PRO A 939 -7.29 -1.91 0.70
N GLU A 940 -6.42 -2.85 1.02
CA GLU A 940 -5.38 -3.39 0.13
C GLU A 940 -5.33 -4.92 0.20
N PRO A 941 -4.87 -5.59 -0.88
CA PRO A 941 -4.55 -7.00 -0.79
C PRO A 941 -3.34 -7.23 0.15
N PRO A 942 -3.24 -8.38 0.85
CA PRO A 942 -2.12 -8.67 1.72
C PRO A 942 -0.80 -8.79 0.92
N LYS A 943 0.24 -8.10 1.39
CA LYS A 943 1.55 -7.96 0.74
C LYS A 943 2.39 -9.24 0.63
N ASN A 944 1.92 -10.38 1.17
CA ASN A 944 2.69 -11.61 1.36
C ASN A 944 2.40 -12.72 0.31
N GLY A 945 2.43 -12.37 -0.98
CA GLY A 945 2.44 -13.38 -2.06
C GLY A 945 1.10 -14.08 -2.31
N ILE A 946 0.03 -13.29 -2.45
CA ILE A 946 -1.35 -13.73 -2.70
C ILE A 946 -1.91 -12.84 -3.84
N PRO A 947 -2.86 -13.31 -4.67
CA PRO A 947 -2.96 -13.04 -6.11
C PRO A 947 -2.88 -11.65 -6.73
N GLN A 948 -2.86 -11.72 -8.06
CA GLN A 948 -3.30 -10.69 -8.99
C GLN A 948 -4.79 -10.38 -8.76
N PHE A 949 -5.14 -9.11 -8.61
CA PHE A 949 -6.53 -8.65 -8.47
C PHE A 949 -6.90 -7.71 -9.61
N ILE A 950 -8.17 -7.75 -9.99
CA ILE A 950 -8.79 -6.66 -10.75
C ILE A 950 -9.55 -5.84 -9.72
N ASP A 951 -9.11 -4.62 -9.45
CA ASP A 951 -9.84 -3.67 -8.63
C ASP A 951 -10.38 -2.50 -9.47
N ASP A 952 -10.93 -1.52 -8.76
CA ASP A 952 -11.59 -0.30 -9.20
C ASP A 952 -10.79 0.57 -10.17
N THR A 953 -9.48 0.42 -10.16
CA THR A 953 -8.55 1.18 -10.99
C THR A 953 -8.03 0.36 -12.18
N GLY A 954 -8.03 -0.98 -12.10
CA GLY A 954 -7.31 -1.84 -13.04
C GLY A 954 -6.87 -3.20 -12.49
N THR A 955 -6.07 -3.95 -13.28
CA THR A 955 -5.52 -5.26 -12.88
C THR A 955 -4.14 -5.11 -12.23
N TYR A 956 -3.96 -5.57 -11.00
CA TYR A 956 -2.70 -5.55 -10.26
C TYR A 956 -1.98 -6.89 -10.39
N PHE A 957 -0.76 -6.91 -10.91
CA PHE A 957 0.09 -8.11 -11.00
C PHE A 957 1.16 -8.08 -9.91
N TRP A 958 1.34 -9.14 -9.15
CA TRP A 958 2.52 -9.27 -8.31
C TRP A 958 3.76 -9.58 -9.19
N ASP A 959 4.71 -8.65 -9.29
CA ASP A 959 6.00 -8.91 -9.93
C ASP A 959 7.01 -9.39 -8.87
N SER A 960 7.26 -10.71 -8.87
CA SER A 960 8.20 -11.35 -7.96
C SER A 960 9.66 -10.88 -8.14
N SER A 961 10.01 -10.31 -9.29
CA SER A 961 11.35 -9.76 -9.56
C SER A 961 11.54 -8.36 -9.00
N LYS A 962 10.44 -7.63 -8.75
CA LYS A 962 10.44 -6.25 -8.22
C LYS A 962 9.89 -6.15 -6.80
N LYS A 963 9.27 -7.22 -6.28
CA LYS A 963 8.54 -7.25 -5.01
C LYS A 963 7.50 -6.13 -4.91
N SER A 964 6.81 -5.86 -6.01
CA SER A 964 5.82 -4.78 -6.12
C SER A 964 4.61 -5.26 -6.93
N TYR A 965 3.46 -4.63 -6.69
CA TYR A 965 2.28 -4.80 -7.53
C TYR A 965 2.37 -3.87 -8.75
N GLU A 966 2.02 -4.36 -9.95
CA GLU A 966 1.98 -3.58 -11.19
C GLU A 966 0.53 -3.35 -11.63
N HIS A 967 0.16 -2.09 -11.82
CA HIS A 967 -1.20 -1.65 -12.13
C HIS A 967 -1.51 -1.63 -13.64
N PHE A 968 -2.63 -2.22 -14.06
CA PHE A 968 -3.09 -2.25 -15.46
C PHE A 968 -4.34 -1.41 -15.66
N SER A 969 -4.20 -0.23 -16.27
CA SER A 969 -5.34 0.59 -16.70
C SER A 969 -5.71 0.30 -18.17
N PRO A 970 -7.01 0.21 -18.54
CA PRO A 970 -7.46 -0.16 -19.89
C PRO A 970 -7.11 0.83 -21.02
N LYS A 971 -6.49 1.97 -20.73
CA LYS A 971 -6.40 3.07 -21.70
C LYS A 971 -5.48 2.80 -22.91
N ASP A 972 -4.52 1.89 -22.84
CA ASP A 972 -3.41 1.94 -23.83
C ASP A 972 -3.02 0.61 -24.50
N GLY A 973 -3.50 -0.55 -24.06
CA GLY A 973 -2.97 -1.84 -24.53
C GLY A 973 -1.44 -1.99 -24.34
N SER A 974 -0.85 -1.15 -23.49
CA SER A 974 0.56 -1.14 -23.11
C SER A 974 0.71 -1.73 -21.71
N PHE A 975 1.82 -2.44 -21.51
CA PHE A 975 2.24 -2.91 -20.21
C PHE A 975 2.70 -1.68 -19.40
N GLN A 976 1.88 -1.19 -18.46
CA GLN A 976 2.35 -0.31 -17.40
C GLN A 976 2.98 -1.19 -16.32
N GLY A 977 4.13 -1.77 -16.65
CA GLY A 977 5.01 -2.20 -15.58
C GLY A 977 5.56 -0.95 -14.90
N TYR A 978 5.84 -1.02 -13.60
CA TYR A 978 6.84 -0.13 -13.04
C TYR A 978 8.18 -0.52 -13.67
N TYR A 979 8.40 -0.12 -14.92
CA TYR A 979 9.65 -0.26 -15.63
C TYR A 979 10.33 1.09 -15.63
N LYS A 980 11.30 1.24 -14.72
CA LYS A 980 12.56 1.86 -15.12
C LYS A 980 13.21 0.94 -16.16
N VAL A 981 12.88 1.12 -17.43
CA VAL A 981 13.73 0.67 -18.55
C VAL A 981 13.72 1.71 -19.66
N ASN A 982 14.86 2.38 -19.82
CA ASN A 982 15.29 3.02 -21.06
C ASN A 982 15.10 2.06 -22.25
N SER A 983 14.25 2.40 -23.21
CA SER A 983 14.41 1.91 -24.58
C SER A 983 13.77 2.84 -25.61
N ASN A 984 14.63 3.63 -26.22
CA ASN A 984 14.43 4.20 -27.55
C ASN A 984 14.27 3.06 -28.56
N SER A 985 13.08 2.82 -29.09
CA SER A 985 12.84 2.54 -30.51
C SER A 985 11.37 2.21 -30.77
N LYS A 986 10.70 3.02 -31.60
CA LYS A 986 9.64 2.53 -32.49
C LYS A 986 10.03 2.95 -33.90
N ALA A 987 10.45 1.96 -34.69
CA ALA A 987 10.33 2.01 -36.13
C ALA A 987 8.84 1.96 -36.48
N VAL A 988 8.40 2.79 -37.42
CA VAL A 988 7.20 2.54 -38.22
C VAL A 988 7.61 2.68 -39.67
N GLY A 989 7.52 1.59 -40.42
CA GLY A 989 7.64 1.61 -41.86
C GLY A 989 6.38 2.19 -42.50
N LYS A 990 6.57 3.11 -43.46
CA LYS A 990 5.83 3.07 -44.72
C LYS A 990 6.65 3.68 -45.85
N SER A 991 6.75 2.86 -46.89
CA SER A 991 7.34 2.99 -48.22
C SER A 991 7.34 4.38 -48.87
N VAL A 992 8.53 4.80 -49.33
CA VAL A 992 8.72 5.74 -50.46
C VAL A 992 9.85 5.19 -51.34
N SER A 993 9.59 5.13 -52.64
CA SER A 993 10.47 4.61 -53.69
C SER A 993 11.80 5.37 -53.76
N ILE A 994 12.92 4.65 -53.81
CA ILE A 994 14.25 5.21 -54.06
C ILE A 994 14.60 4.92 -55.52
N ASP A 995 14.86 5.96 -56.29
CA ASP A 995 15.50 5.86 -57.61
C ASP A 995 17.02 5.71 -57.41
N ASN A 996 17.60 4.62 -57.91
CA ASN A 996 18.89 4.07 -57.47
C ASN A 996 20.12 4.65 -58.20
N ASN A 997 20.08 5.86 -58.76
CA ASN A 997 21.13 6.22 -59.74
C ASN A 997 21.79 7.61 -59.70
N LYS A 998 21.74 8.39 -58.61
CA LYS A 998 22.63 9.56 -58.45
C LYS A 998 22.96 9.90 -56.98
N PRO A 999 24.22 10.25 -56.65
CA PRO A 999 24.54 10.93 -55.41
C PRO A 999 24.23 12.42 -55.58
N ALA A 1000 23.34 12.97 -54.74
CA ALA A 1000 23.06 14.40 -54.73
C ALA A 1000 23.53 15.03 -53.42
N THR A 1001 24.71 15.63 -53.46
CA THR A 1001 25.16 16.65 -52.51
C THR A 1001 24.35 17.92 -52.78
N ILE A 1002 23.65 18.45 -51.77
CA ILE A 1002 23.02 19.78 -51.87
C ILE A 1002 23.42 20.59 -50.64
N THR A 1003 24.13 21.67 -50.93
CA THR A 1003 24.50 22.78 -50.07
C THR A 1003 23.25 23.59 -49.74
N GLU A 1004 22.99 23.85 -48.45
CA GLU A 1004 21.86 24.67 -47.98
C GLU A 1004 22.00 26.15 -48.42
N PRO A 1005 20.99 26.76 -49.07
CA PRO A 1005 20.89 28.21 -49.20
C PRO A 1005 20.26 28.84 -47.94
N SER A 1006 20.63 30.08 -47.63
CA SER A 1006 20.24 30.78 -46.40
C SER A 1006 18.74 31.09 -46.28
N LEU A 1007 18.27 31.02 -45.03
CA LEU A 1007 16.88 31.09 -44.55
C LEU A 1007 16.06 32.34 -44.96
N SER A 1008 16.68 33.38 -45.55
CA SER A 1008 15.96 34.59 -45.99
C SER A 1008 15.19 34.41 -47.30
N GLU A 1009 15.50 33.39 -48.11
CA GLU A 1009 14.95 33.23 -49.46
C GLU A 1009 13.75 32.26 -49.57
N GLN A 1010 13.42 31.52 -48.51
CA GLN A 1010 12.23 30.64 -48.50
C GLN A 1010 11.01 31.26 -47.82
N LEU A 1011 11.16 32.42 -47.18
CA LEU A 1011 10.12 33.07 -46.39
C LEU A 1011 9.09 33.91 -47.19
N THR A 1012 9.15 33.88 -48.54
CA THR A 1012 8.27 34.75 -49.37
C THR A 1012 7.14 34.02 -50.11
N ASN A 1013 7.07 32.68 -50.09
CA ASN A 1013 6.17 31.96 -51.00
C ASN A 1013 4.93 31.27 -50.44
N PHE A 1014 4.56 31.45 -49.16
CA PHE A 1014 3.24 31.00 -48.69
C PHE A 1014 2.61 31.97 -47.67
N GLY A 1015 2.20 33.15 -48.15
CA GLY A 1015 1.25 34.00 -47.46
C GLY A 1015 -0.18 33.71 -47.90
N HIS A 1016 -1.03 33.18 -47.02
CA HIS A 1016 -2.24 33.87 -46.52
C HIS A 1016 -3.25 32.95 -45.78
N LYS A 1017 -3.62 33.43 -44.58
CA LYS A 1017 -4.90 33.33 -43.85
C LYS A 1017 -5.35 31.96 -43.32
N MET A 1018 -5.29 31.81 -41.99
CA MET A 1018 -6.47 31.39 -41.22
C MET A 1018 -6.35 31.76 -39.73
N ASP A 1019 -7.47 32.25 -39.19
CA ASP A 1019 -7.69 32.79 -37.85
C ASP A 1019 -7.60 31.76 -36.72
N ALA A 1020 -7.24 32.31 -35.56
CA ALA A 1020 -7.37 31.84 -34.17
C ALA A 1020 -8.21 30.58 -33.86
N LYS A 1021 -7.56 29.57 -33.27
CA LYS A 1021 -7.88 28.90 -31.97
C LYS A 1021 -7.19 27.54 -31.89
N VAL A 1022 -6.11 27.40 -31.11
CA VAL A 1022 -5.76 26.18 -30.35
C VAL A 1022 -4.83 26.59 -29.19
N ARG A 1023 -5.28 26.48 -27.92
CA ARG A 1023 -4.42 26.47 -26.73
C ARG A 1023 -4.12 25.01 -26.39
N SER A 1024 -2.85 24.67 -26.17
CA SER A 1024 -2.39 23.31 -25.90
C SER A 1024 -1.98 23.08 -24.44
N LEU A 1025 -2.53 22.02 -23.87
CA LEU A 1025 -2.25 21.40 -22.58
C LEU A 1025 -1.15 20.37 -22.74
N GLN A 1026 -0.03 20.49 -22.03
CA GLN A 1026 0.89 19.38 -21.68
C GLN A 1026 2.08 19.94 -20.87
N GLY A 1027 1.93 19.99 -19.53
CA GLY A 1027 2.96 20.42 -18.57
C GLY A 1027 3.14 19.55 -17.32
N ASP A 1028 2.22 18.62 -17.02
CA ASP A 1028 2.12 18.05 -15.65
C ASP A 1028 2.83 16.71 -15.41
N SER A 1029 3.33 16.02 -16.44
CA SER A 1029 3.75 14.63 -16.27
C SER A 1029 5.05 14.44 -15.46
N GLY A 1030 5.96 15.42 -15.42
CA GLY A 1030 7.24 15.30 -14.69
C GLY A 1030 7.15 15.64 -13.20
N LEU A 1031 6.26 16.55 -12.82
CA LEU A 1031 5.98 16.86 -11.40
C LEU A 1031 5.08 15.80 -10.78
N ARG A 1032 4.14 15.23 -11.56
CA ARG A 1032 3.42 14.01 -11.18
C ARG A 1032 4.39 12.85 -10.93
N GLU A 1033 5.44 12.69 -11.73
CA GLU A 1033 6.45 11.63 -11.50
C GLU A 1033 7.29 11.86 -10.23
N VAL A 1034 7.44 13.11 -9.78
CA VAL A 1034 8.09 13.46 -8.51
C VAL A 1034 7.12 13.32 -7.33
N ALA A 1035 5.85 13.69 -7.49
CA ALA A 1035 4.82 13.57 -6.47
C ALA A 1035 4.37 12.13 -6.25
N SER A 1036 4.09 11.40 -7.33
CA SER A 1036 3.92 9.95 -7.34
C SER A 1036 5.22 9.28 -6.92
N GLY A 1037 6.39 9.79 -7.30
CA GLY A 1037 7.67 9.29 -6.80
C GLY A 1037 7.88 9.51 -5.31
N MET A 1038 7.31 10.57 -4.71
CA MET A 1038 7.36 10.88 -3.28
C MET A 1038 6.24 10.20 -2.50
N GLN A 1039 5.11 9.91 -3.14
CA GLN A 1039 4.03 9.09 -2.62
C GLN A 1039 4.41 7.61 -2.71
N ASP A 1040 4.85 7.09 -3.84
CA ASP A 1040 5.43 5.74 -3.98
C ASP A 1040 6.69 5.56 -3.14
N TRP A 1041 7.47 6.63 -2.88
CA TRP A 1041 8.56 6.59 -1.91
C TRP A 1041 8.06 6.77 -0.49
N GLY A 1042 7.00 7.52 -0.23
CA GLY A 1042 6.39 7.74 1.08
C GLY A 1042 5.63 6.51 1.54
N ASP A 1043 4.71 6.03 0.72
CA ASP A 1043 4.02 4.75 0.76
C ASP A 1043 5.01 3.61 0.63
N GLY A 1044 6.07 3.69 -0.19
CA GLY A 1044 7.12 2.67 -0.26
C GLY A 1044 8.02 2.63 0.98
N THR A 1045 8.25 3.76 1.64
CA THR A 1045 9.04 3.87 2.88
C THR A 1045 8.18 3.61 4.10
N ALA A 1046 6.88 3.92 4.04
CA ALA A 1046 5.85 3.50 4.97
C ALA A 1046 5.55 2.03 4.78
N LEU A 1047 5.59 1.47 3.59
CA LEU A 1047 5.42 0.05 3.23
C LEU A 1047 6.66 -0.75 3.52
N VAL A 1048 7.84 -0.19 3.37
CA VAL A 1048 9.08 -0.75 3.93
C VAL A 1048 9.05 -0.55 5.43
N GLY A 1049 8.40 0.49 5.96
CA GLY A 1049 8.17 0.71 7.38
C GLY A 1049 7.27 -0.38 7.97
N TYR A 1050 6.03 -0.45 7.52
CA TYR A 1050 5.03 -1.49 7.71
C TYR A 1050 5.52 -2.87 7.27
N GLY A 1051 6.34 -2.96 6.24
CA GLY A 1051 6.94 -4.20 5.76
C GLY A 1051 8.12 -4.64 6.60
N LEU A 1052 8.82 -3.74 7.29
CA LEU A 1052 9.79 -4.07 8.34
C LEU A 1052 9.09 -4.34 9.69
N THR A 1053 7.87 -3.82 9.89
CA THR A 1053 7.01 -4.22 11.02
C THR A 1053 6.24 -5.52 10.79
N VAL A 1054 5.94 -5.89 9.54
CA VAL A 1054 5.19 -7.11 9.15
C VAL A 1054 6.11 -8.22 8.64
N SER A 1055 7.16 -7.91 7.87
CA SER A 1055 8.31 -8.80 7.69
C SER A 1055 9.29 -8.48 8.81
N VAL A 1056 9.18 -9.24 9.88
CA VAL A 1056 10.21 -9.82 10.73
C VAL A 1056 11.64 -9.22 10.78
N VAL A 1057 11.92 -7.97 10.43
CA VAL A 1057 13.29 -7.47 10.20
C VAL A 1057 13.51 -6.09 10.83
N GLY A 1058 12.54 -5.54 11.55
CA GLY A 1058 12.79 -4.36 12.38
C GLY A 1058 11.51 -3.64 12.75
N ALA A 1059 10.74 -4.21 13.67
CA ALA A 1059 9.51 -3.63 14.20
C ALA A 1059 9.68 -2.18 14.70
N GLU A 1060 10.91 -1.76 15.06
CA GLU A 1060 11.22 -0.42 15.57
C GLU A 1060 11.99 0.48 14.58
N VAL A 1061 12.56 -0.04 13.50
CA VAL A 1061 12.98 0.78 12.32
C VAL A 1061 11.74 1.14 11.51
N GLY A 1062 10.73 0.25 11.52
CA GLY A 1062 9.47 0.40 10.84
C GLY A 1062 8.56 1.50 11.39
N ILE A 1063 8.63 1.84 12.69
CA ILE A 1063 7.79 2.91 13.27
C ILE A 1063 8.31 4.31 12.87
N PRO A 1064 9.62 4.61 12.89
CA PRO A 1064 10.18 5.84 12.35
C PRO A 1064 10.18 5.90 10.82
N LEU A 1065 10.31 4.78 10.09
CA LEU A 1065 10.13 4.73 8.63
C LEU A 1065 8.66 4.86 8.23
N ALA A 1066 7.72 4.34 9.02
CA ALA A 1066 6.28 4.58 8.85
C ALA A 1066 5.91 6.00 9.24
N ALA A 1067 6.52 6.62 10.26
CA ALA A 1067 6.32 8.04 10.56
C ALA A 1067 6.92 8.95 9.48
N THR A 1068 8.13 8.64 8.98
CA THR A 1068 8.77 9.35 7.86
C THR A 1068 8.01 9.11 6.57
N GLY A 1069 7.55 7.88 6.33
CA GLY A 1069 6.75 7.47 5.20
C GLY A 1069 5.36 8.07 5.22
N ASN A 1070 4.70 8.18 6.38
CA ASN A 1070 3.42 8.90 6.54
C ASN A 1070 3.60 10.40 6.39
N ILE A 1071 4.72 11.00 6.85
CA ILE A 1071 5.02 12.42 6.61
C ILE A 1071 5.28 12.67 5.11
N VAL A 1072 6.03 11.79 4.43
CA VAL A 1072 6.35 11.93 3.00
C VAL A 1072 5.16 11.54 2.11
N SER A 1073 4.35 10.56 2.50
CA SER A 1073 3.07 10.19 1.89
C SER A 1073 2.03 11.28 2.10
N THR A 1074 1.96 11.91 3.27
CA THR A 1074 1.09 13.09 3.51
C THR A 1074 1.55 14.27 2.66
N ILE A 1075 2.86 14.51 2.51
CA ILE A 1075 3.40 15.54 1.62
C ILE A 1075 3.16 15.18 0.14
N GLY A 1076 3.30 13.91 -0.24
CA GLY A 1076 3.03 13.38 -1.58
C GLY A 1076 1.56 13.49 -1.95
N SER A 1077 0.66 13.11 -1.05
CA SER A 1077 -0.80 13.27 -1.14
C SER A 1077 -1.20 14.75 -1.26
N VAL A 1078 -0.58 15.64 -0.49
CA VAL A 1078 -0.82 17.09 -0.57
C VAL A 1078 -0.31 17.70 -1.89
N ILE A 1079 0.78 17.17 -2.45
CA ILE A 1079 1.34 17.60 -3.75
C ILE A 1079 0.57 16.96 -4.92
N GLU A 1080 0.09 15.72 -4.81
CA GLU A 1080 -0.75 15.03 -5.79
C GLU A 1080 -2.12 15.72 -5.90
N ILE A 1081 -2.73 16.03 -4.75
CA ILE A 1081 -3.90 16.93 -4.66
C ILE A 1081 -3.56 18.29 -5.31
N GLY A 1082 -2.35 18.83 -5.17
CA GLY A 1082 -1.94 20.07 -5.82
C GLY A 1082 -1.72 19.99 -7.35
N LEU A 1083 -1.28 18.85 -7.89
CA LEU A 1083 -0.93 18.64 -9.31
C LEU A 1083 -2.08 18.05 -10.15
N ASP A 1084 -3.17 17.66 -9.51
CA ASP A 1084 -4.47 17.45 -10.16
C ASP A 1084 -5.10 18.78 -10.65
N PHE A 1085 -4.40 19.91 -10.47
CA PHE A 1085 -4.81 21.25 -10.87
C PHE A 1085 -3.78 21.95 -11.80
N LYS A 1086 -3.97 21.88 -13.13
CA LYS A 1086 -3.93 23.02 -14.11
C LYS A 1086 -3.13 22.88 -15.44
N GLU A 1087 -3.57 23.70 -16.40
CA GLU A 1087 -3.65 23.63 -17.85
C GLU A 1087 -3.06 24.89 -18.61
N ASN A 1088 -2.17 24.72 -19.64
CA ASN A 1088 -1.79 25.63 -20.81
C ASN A 1088 -0.49 26.52 -20.83
N ASN A 1089 -0.26 27.32 -21.92
CA ASN A 1089 0.81 27.16 -22.95
C ASN A 1089 1.89 28.29 -23.17
N GLU A 1090 2.08 29.27 -22.28
CA GLU A 1090 3.08 30.38 -22.49
C GLU A 1090 4.49 30.12 -21.88
N GLY A 1091 4.71 28.99 -21.22
CA GLY A 1091 5.98 28.68 -20.53
C GLY A 1091 7.14 28.19 -21.40
N LYS A 1092 6.93 27.86 -22.69
CA LYS A 1092 7.95 27.21 -23.54
C LYS A 1092 9.13 28.10 -23.93
N ALA A 1093 8.89 29.39 -24.24
CA ALA A 1093 9.98 30.32 -24.61
C ALA A 1093 10.83 30.71 -23.39
N LEU A 1094 10.22 30.82 -22.21
CA LEU A 1094 10.89 31.11 -20.95
C LEU A 1094 11.70 29.91 -20.43
N MET A 1095 11.25 28.68 -20.68
CA MET A 1095 11.94 27.47 -20.23
C MET A 1095 13.21 27.18 -21.04
N ASN A 1096 13.22 27.38 -22.36
CA ASN A 1096 14.47 27.26 -23.15
C ASN A 1096 15.49 28.34 -22.77
N LEU A 1097 15.04 29.58 -22.55
CA LEU A 1097 15.91 30.67 -22.09
C LEU A 1097 16.47 30.40 -20.68
N ALA A 1098 15.69 29.78 -19.80
CA ALA A 1098 16.09 29.43 -18.42
C ALA A 1098 17.01 28.19 -18.36
N ILE A 1099 16.85 27.22 -19.26
CA ILE A 1099 17.69 26.02 -19.33
C ILE A 1099 19.07 26.36 -19.91
N GLU A 1100 19.13 27.14 -21.00
CA GLU A 1100 20.41 27.60 -21.57
C GLU A 1100 21.12 28.56 -20.62
N GLY A 1101 20.39 29.55 -20.08
CA GLY A 1101 20.94 30.48 -19.09
C GLY A 1101 21.36 29.81 -17.77
N GLY A 1102 20.60 28.82 -17.29
CA GLY A 1102 20.91 28.04 -16.08
C GLY A 1102 22.12 27.12 -16.25
N ALA A 1103 22.27 26.48 -17.42
CA ALA A 1103 23.41 25.62 -17.73
C ALA A 1103 24.72 26.42 -17.87
N GLU A 1104 24.67 27.59 -18.51
CA GLU A 1104 25.82 28.49 -18.61
C GLU A 1104 26.26 29.00 -17.24
N ILE A 1105 25.30 29.41 -16.39
CA ILE A 1105 25.54 29.86 -15.00
C ILE A 1105 26.11 28.73 -14.14
N LEU A 1106 25.62 27.49 -14.27
CA LEU A 1106 26.13 26.34 -13.52
C LEU A 1106 27.54 25.93 -13.95
N THR A 1107 27.82 25.91 -15.25
CA THR A 1107 29.14 25.54 -15.80
C THR A 1107 30.20 26.55 -15.33
N HIS A 1108 29.86 27.84 -15.34
CA HIS A 1108 30.74 28.92 -14.85
C HIS A 1108 30.93 28.91 -13.31
N LYS A 1109 30.00 28.30 -12.56
CA LYS A 1109 30.09 28.11 -11.09
C LYS A 1109 30.88 26.86 -10.71
N ILE A 1110 30.85 25.78 -11.51
CA ILE A 1110 31.62 24.54 -11.30
C ILE A 1110 33.13 24.80 -11.34
N ASP A 1111 33.58 25.70 -12.21
CA ASP A 1111 35.00 26.10 -12.29
C ASP A 1111 35.51 26.78 -11.03
N LYS A 1112 34.63 27.48 -10.31
CA LYS A 1112 34.97 28.28 -9.12
C LYS A 1112 34.89 27.50 -7.81
N ILE A 1113 34.58 26.19 -7.84
CA ILE A 1113 34.54 25.34 -6.64
C ILE A 1113 35.99 25.04 -6.18
N PRO A 1114 36.42 25.49 -4.99
CA PRO A 1114 37.77 25.22 -4.49
C PRO A 1114 37.90 23.77 -4.01
N GLY A 1115 39.05 23.13 -4.27
CA GLY A 1115 39.38 21.80 -3.72
C GLY A 1115 38.80 20.59 -4.48
N VAL A 1116 38.16 20.79 -5.63
CA VAL A 1116 37.66 19.69 -6.49
C VAL A 1116 38.64 19.45 -7.64
N GLU A 1117 39.04 18.19 -7.84
CA GLU A 1117 39.97 17.80 -8.90
C GLU A 1117 39.42 18.06 -10.31
N ASN A 1118 40.29 18.39 -11.26
CA ASN A 1118 39.91 18.76 -12.63
C ASN A 1118 39.12 17.67 -13.36
N ALA A 1119 39.42 16.39 -13.10
CA ALA A 1119 38.66 15.28 -13.68
C ALA A 1119 37.20 15.27 -13.19
N THR A 1120 36.97 15.57 -11.91
CA THR A 1120 35.61 15.66 -11.32
C THR A 1120 34.88 16.90 -11.83
N LYS A 1121 35.57 18.03 -12.00
CA LYS A 1121 34.99 19.24 -12.61
C LYS A 1121 34.58 18.99 -14.06
N GLU A 1122 35.42 18.33 -14.85
CA GLU A 1122 35.11 17.98 -16.24
C GLU A 1122 34.00 16.93 -16.36
N ILE A 1123 33.93 15.94 -15.46
CA ILE A 1123 32.80 14.99 -15.37
C ILE A 1123 31.50 15.72 -15.02
N LEU A 1124 31.53 16.71 -14.12
CA LEU A 1124 30.37 17.50 -13.74
C LEU A 1124 29.91 18.42 -14.89
N LYS A 1125 30.84 19.08 -15.58
CA LYS A 1125 30.53 19.89 -16.77
C LYS A 1125 30.04 19.05 -17.94
N GLN A 1126 30.63 17.89 -18.19
CA GLN A 1126 30.17 16.95 -19.21
C GLN A 1126 28.78 16.43 -18.88
N ASN A 1127 28.47 16.15 -17.61
CA ASN A 1127 27.12 15.76 -17.19
C ASN A 1127 26.10 16.90 -17.33
N VAL A 1128 26.48 18.15 -17.00
CA VAL A 1128 25.62 19.33 -17.20
C VAL A 1128 25.37 19.55 -18.69
N ASN A 1129 26.41 19.44 -19.53
CA ASN A 1129 26.31 19.59 -20.99
C ASN A 1129 25.59 18.42 -21.68
N LEU A 1130 25.74 17.19 -21.20
CA LEU A 1130 25.01 16.02 -21.72
C LEU A 1130 23.52 16.14 -21.43
N LYS A 1131 23.15 16.70 -20.27
CA LYS A 1131 21.76 16.89 -19.86
C LYS A 1131 21.12 18.13 -20.50
N SER A 1132 21.86 19.24 -20.63
CA SER A 1132 21.37 20.46 -21.29
C SER A 1132 21.21 20.28 -22.81
N ASN A 1133 22.07 19.49 -23.48
CA ASN A 1133 21.98 19.23 -24.92
C ASN A 1133 21.03 18.08 -25.29
N ALA A 1134 20.63 17.23 -24.34
CA ALA A 1134 19.65 16.17 -24.56
C ALA A 1134 18.21 16.73 -24.61
N ILE A 1135 17.93 17.78 -23.86
CA ILE A 1135 16.57 18.32 -23.69
C ILE A 1135 16.05 19.01 -24.96
N PRO A 1136 16.77 19.93 -25.64
CA PRO A 1136 16.34 20.51 -26.91
C PRO A 1136 16.19 19.47 -28.03
N ARG A 1137 17.03 18.42 -28.04
CA ARG A 1137 16.99 17.34 -29.04
C ARG A 1137 15.82 16.39 -28.85
N VAL A 1138 15.39 16.16 -27.61
CA VAL A 1138 14.17 15.40 -27.28
C VAL A 1138 12.91 16.22 -27.59
N ILE A 1139 12.96 17.54 -27.41
CA ILE A 1139 11.89 18.47 -27.81
C ILE A 1139 11.77 18.55 -29.34
N GLU A 1140 12.87 18.72 -30.09
CA GLU A 1140 12.89 18.70 -31.57
C GLU A 1140 12.45 17.34 -32.16
N ALA A 1141 12.79 16.22 -31.51
CA ALA A 1141 12.38 14.88 -31.94
C ALA A 1141 10.89 14.61 -31.74
N ASN A 1142 10.26 15.24 -30.74
CA ASN A 1142 8.82 15.16 -30.50
C ASN A 1142 8.03 16.13 -31.39
N GLU A 1143 8.56 17.31 -31.73
CA GLU A 1143 7.92 18.24 -32.67
C GLU A 1143 7.97 17.72 -34.13
N LYS A 1144 9.05 17.03 -34.54
CA LYS A 1144 9.12 16.33 -35.84
C LYS A 1144 8.18 15.11 -35.95
N LYS A 1145 7.66 14.60 -34.82
CA LYS A 1145 6.65 13.54 -34.75
C LYS A 1145 5.21 14.07 -34.69
N GLN A 1146 5.01 15.34 -34.34
CA GLN A 1146 3.69 16.00 -34.39
C GLN A 1146 3.44 16.72 -35.73
N ASN A 1147 4.49 17.01 -36.51
CA ASN A 1147 4.41 17.58 -37.87
C ASN A 1147 4.59 16.54 -39.02
N LYS A 1148 4.38 15.25 -38.73
CA LYS A 1148 4.15 14.17 -39.72
C LYS A 1148 2.90 13.41 -39.30
#